data_AF-A0A1H4KSE1-F1
#
_entry.id   AF-A0A1H4KSE1-F1
#
_cell.length_a   1.000
_cell.length_b   1.000
_cell.length_c   1.000
_cell.angle_alpha   90.00
_cell.angle_beta   90.00
_cell.angle_gamma   90.00
#
_symmetry.space_group_name_H-M   'P 1'
#
loop_
_entity.id
_entity.type
_entity.pdbx_description
1 polymer ?
#
loop_
_entity_poly.entity_id
_entity_poly.type
_entity_poly.pdbx_seq_one_letter_code
_entity_poly.pdbx_strand_id
1 'polypeptide(L)'
;MSAAITRPKRKKPGSATDPLWYKDAVIYELHVKAFADGNNDGIGDFPGLLTKLDYLQELGVTCIWLLPFFPSPQRDDGYDISDYLNVNPAYGTIDDFKAFLAAAHVRGMQVLIELVINHTSDQHPWFQAARNSPKGSPERDMYVWSDTDKLYEGVRIIFTDTEKSNWTWDPVAQQYYWHRFFSHQPDLNFDNPRVMEEVLNAMRFWMDMGVDGLRLDAIPYLVERDGTSCENVPETHVKIKQIRAAIDAEYENRLVLAEANMWPDDVLPYFGDGDECQMAFHFPLMPRIYMALRQEDRLPITEIMARTPPIPDNCQWGLFLRNHDELTLEMVTDEERDYMYLAYSADPRMRINVGIRRRLAPLVDNNRRRIELLNSLLLSFPGTPILYYGDEIGMGDNIYLGDRNGVRTPMQWNSDRNAGFSRAVPARLYSPVIMDPIWGYEAINVEAQESDTSSLLHWTRNMIALRKLFQVFGRGSQEFLKPENRKVLAYVREYETERVVCVANLSRFAQPVTLDLSRFAGMVPVEMLGYVPFPKIDSSPYALTLAPYGFLWLELQPAPDVDTEAAPPEIKDTELLIPAADLAGAVTGAGAELLQETFLPKFLQSQRWFGAKSRTVKNVCITDVLPIDDIDAAVLLLRIDYTEGDSDLYSVPVAAVSGDHAEDLRAEAPLSIIAGMQMGANHAGALVDALVIPQVRDALLTMIGSGEEKITRCEGTLRGEASSAFSSLRGEGEIPSRRGSAEQSNTSLLYDGKLILKIFRRLQTGENPDAEIGRFLTEVAHFEHIAPFAGQLVYTAKDSGETTTIGLLQGLVPNDGDGWEWTLAQIEESKHGTSTGYIEAAKLLGQRTGQMHVALATSTKNPAFACDGTDAAALDRDATRLEAQIAIAINAVKNRFAALPDELLGPAATLLSKRKDMLAMADRLRRVAGAQAGIRIRIHGDYHLGQVLRTQDDFVLLDFEGEPARSLEERRAKQSPWRDVAGMIRSFSYAGAAGFGTGESDDRTDWERAASDAFLQGYREGAEGIPAAEEAVAKELLRAFLLEKALYEIVYEVNNRPDWIAIPLTGILDLLGTAGDEA
;
A
#
# COMPACT_ATOMS: atom_id res chain seq x y z
N MET A 1 -42.07 4.85 67.67
CA MET A 1 -41.65 5.71 66.56
C MET A 1 -41.40 4.82 65.36
N SER A 2 -42.25 4.93 64.34
CA SER A 2 -42.24 4.10 63.14
C SER A 2 -41.23 4.66 62.14
N ALA A 3 -40.13 3.94 61.89
CA ALA A 3 -39.21 4.27 60.82
C ALA A 3 -39.88 3.97 59.48
N ALA A 4 -40.15 5.01 58.69
CA ALA A 4 -40.69 4.87 57.35
C ALA A 4 -39.65 4.16 56.47
N ILE A 5 -39.99 2.96 56.00
CA ILE A 5 -39.26 2.24 54.96
C ILE A 5 -39.47 3.01 53.66
N THR A 6 -38.51 3.85 53.27
CA THR A 6 -38.45 4.45 51.94
C THR A 6 -38.19 3.33 50.93
N ARG A 7 -39.21 2.98 50.14
CA ARG A 7 -39.03 2.13 48.95
C ARG A 7 -38.02 2.84 48.02
N PRO A 8 -37.00 2.16 47.48
CA PRO A 8 -36.10 2.76 46.50
C PRO A 8 -36.92 3.27 45.31
N LYS A 9 -36.68 4.52 44.88
CA LYS A 9 -37.27 5.05 43.64
C LYS A 9 -36.82 4.14 42.49
N ARG A 10 -37.77 3.66 41.69
CA ARG A 10 -37.47 2.88 40.49
C ARG A 10 -36.82 3.83 39.47
N LYS A 11 -35.61 3.51 39.03
CA LYS A 11 -34.88 4.28 38.01
C LYS A 11 -35.64 4.24 36.67
N LYS A 12 -35.47 5.28 35.86
CA LYS A 12 -36.03 5.34 34.51
C LYS A 12 -35.14 4.55 33.54
N PRO A 13 -35.65 3.55 32.83
CA PRO A 13 -34.85 2.76 31.91
C PRO A 13 -34.45 3.58 30.67
N GLY A 14 -33.25 3.35 30.15
CA GLY A 14 -32.83 3.82 28.83
C GLY A 14 -33.37 2.97 27.68
N SER A 15 -33.10 3.35 26.43
CA SER A 15 -33.54 2.57 25.26
C SER A 15 -32.77 1.25 25.11
N ALA A 16 -31.50 1.23 25.51
CA ALA A 16 -30.65 0.05 25.53
C ALA A 16 -30.85 -0.77 26.80
N THR A 17 -30.84 -2.11 26.68
CA THR A 17 -30.96 -3.03 27.82
C THR A 17 -29.62 -3.34 28.48
N ASP A 18 -28.52 -3.31 27.71
CA ASP A 18 -27.16 -3.48 28.23
C ASP A 18 -26.67 -2.17 28.88
N PRO A 19 -26.22 -2.17 30.15
CA PRO A 19 -25.60 -0.99 30.77
C PRO A 19 -24.31 -0.53 30.10
N LEU A 20 -23.62 -1.40 29.35
CA LEU A 20 -22.37 -1.11 28.65
C LEU A 20 -22.54 -0.98 27.13
N TRP A 21 -23.77 -0.73 26.64
CA TRP A 21 -24.10 -0.65 25.22
C TRP A 21 -23.15 0.25 24.41
N TYR A 22 -22.66 1.32 25.03
CA TYR A 22 -21.74 2.28 24.42
C TYR A 22 -20.39 1.68 24.04
N LYS A 23 -19.98 0.55 24.62
CA LYS A 23 -18.73 -0.15 24.25
C LYS A 23 -18.80 -0.81 22.87
N ASP A 24 -19.99 -1.23 22.45
CA ASP A 24 -20.21 -1.90 21.17
C ASP A 24 -20.76 -0.94 20.11
N ALA A 25 -21.09 0.30 20.50
CA ALA A 25 -21.72 1.25 19.63
C ALA A 25 -20.85 1.64 18.42
N VAL A 26 -21.51 2.13 17.38
CA VAL A 26 -20.92 2.91 16.29
C VAL A 26 -21.66 4.23 16.28
N ILE A 27 -20.97 5.29 16.70
CA ILE A 27 -21.54 6.62 16.86
C ILE A 27 -21.40 7.38 15.54
N TYR A 28 -22.44 8.12 15.16
CA TYR A 28 -22.43 8.99 13.99
C TYR A 28 -22.72 10.43 14.40
N GLU A 29 -21.72 11.28 14.27
CA GLU A 29 -21.75 12.71 14.59
C GLU A 29 -22.37 13.47 13.41
N LEU A 30 -23.48 14.17 13.67
CA LEU A 30 -24.12 15.03 12.67
C LEU A 30 -24.69 16.30 13.28
N HIS A 31 -24.82 17.33 12.42
CA HIS A 31 -25.59 18.52 12.73
C HIS A 31 -26.98 18.45 12.07
N VAL A 32 -28.04 18.69 12.85
CA VAL A 32 -29.42 18.74 12.30
C VAL A 32 -29.53 19.70 11.12
N LYS A 33 -28.97 20.91 11.24
CA LYS A 33 -28.93 21.95 10.20
C LYS A 33 -28.31 21.50 8.87
N ALA A 34 -27.40 20.53 8.91
CA ALA A 34 -26.55 20.16 7.78
C ALA A 34 -26.99 18.86 7.09
N PHE A 35 -27.89 18.08 7.71
CA PHE A 35 -28.15 16.72 7.26
C PHE A 35 -29.25 16.62 6.21
N ALA A 36 -30.46 17.13 6.47
CA ALA A 36 -31.54 17.17 5.49
C ALA A 36 -32.59 18.24 5.85
N ASP A 37 -33.04 19.02 4.86
CA ASP A 37 -34.07 20.04 5.00
C ASP A 37 -35.45 19.46 4.62
N GLY A 38 -36.33 19.29 5.62
CA GLY A 38 -37.66 18.72 5.44
C GLY A 38 -38.71 19.72 4.96
N ASN A 39 -38.44 21.03 5.05
CA ASN A 39 -39.44 22.08 4.81
C ASN A 39 -39.10 23.01 3.61
N ASN A 40 -37.89 22.89 3.06
CA ASN A 40 -37.32 23.63 1.93
C ASN A 40 -37.05 25.13 2.20
N ASP A 41 -36.68 25.49 3.43
CA ASP A 41 -36.27 26.85 3.78
C ASP A 41 -34.76 27.12 3.60
N GLY A 42 -33.97 26.07 3.39
CA GLY A 42 -32.52 26.10 3.22
C GLY A 42 -31.72 25.61 4.43
N ILE A 43 -32.37 25.18 5.51
CA ILE A 43 -31.77 24.73 6.76
C ILE A 43 -32.27 23.31 7.08
N GLY A 44 -31.38 22.43 7.52
CA GLY A 44 -31.76 21.08 7.93
C GLY A 44 -32.56 21.09 9.23
N ASP A 45 -33.53 20.17 9.36
CA ASP A 45 -34.47 20.12 10.47
C ASP A 45 -34.77 18.67 10.93
N PHE A 46 -35.39 18.51 12.11
CA PHE A 46 -35.74 17.19 12.63
C PHE A 46 -36.68 16.40 11.71
N PRO A 47 -37.71 16.99 11.08
CA PRO A 47 -38.51 16.30 10.07
C PRO A 47 -37.67 15.77 8.90
N GLY A 48 -36.70 16.54 8.40
CA GLY A 48 -35.77 16.11 7.37
C GLY A 48 -34.86 14.97 7.84
N LEU A 49 -34.23 15.11 9.01
CA LEU A 49 -33.39 14.08 9.62
C LEU A 49 -34.16 12.77 9.85
N LEU A 50 -35.42 12.85 10.28
CA LEU A 50 -36.31 11.70 10.45
C LEU A 50 -36.45 10.87 9.15
N THR A 51 -36.48 11.52 7.98
CA THR A 51 -36.55 10.81 6.68
C THR A 51 -35.26 10.07 6.31
N LYS A 52 -34.16 10.33 7.02
CA LYS A 52 -32.82 9.77 6.74
C LYS A 52 -32.36 8.73 7.76
N LEU A 53 -33.22 8.36 8.72
CA LEU A 53 -32.91 7.31 9.69
C LEU A 53 -32.68 5.95 9.04
N ASP A 54 -33.35 5.64 7.93
CA ASP A 54 -33.16 4.36 7.22
C ASP A 54 -31.75 4.28 6.65
N TYR A 55 -31.24 5.37 6.07
CA TYR A 55 -29.84 5.46 5.61
C TYR A 55 -28.84 5.21 6.74
N LEU A 56 -29.03 5.84 7.91
CA LEU A 56 -28.14 5.64 9.07
C LEU A 56 -28.20 4.20 9.60
N GLN A 57 -29.39 3.61 9.64
CA GLN A 57 -29.58 2.22 10.04
C GLN A 57 -28.88 1.26 9.06
N GLU A 58 -29.03 1.49 7.75
CA GLU A 58 -28.38 0.70 6.71
C GLU A 58 -26.87 0.85 6.71
N LEU A 59 -26.33 2.04 7.04
CA LEU A 59 -24.89 2.25 7.25
C LEU A 59 -24.37 1.42 8.44
N GLY A 60 -25.23 1.04 9.37
CA GLY A 60 -24.91 0.20 10.52
C GLY A 60 -24.71 0.96 11.83
N VAL A 61 -24.97 2.28 11.82
CA VAL A 61 -24.93 3.17 12.99
C VAL A 61 -25.85 2.64 14.10
N THR A 62 -25.38 2.72 15.33
CA THR A 62 -26.18 2.32 16.51
C THR A 62 -26.40 3.46 17.49
N CYS A 63 -25.70 4.59 17.33
CA CYS A 63 -25.91 5.78 18.14
C CYS A 63 -25.74 7.03 17.29
N ILE A 64 -26.68 7.96 17.37
CA ILE A 64 -26.61 9.25 16.67
C ILE A 64 -26.18 10.29 17.69
N TRP A 65 -25.07 10.98 17.43
CA TRP A 65 -24.66 12.15 18.21
C TRP A 65 -25.10 13.41 17.47
N LEU A 66 -25.98 14.17 18.11
CA LEU A 66 -26.47 15.45 17.62
C LEU A 66 -25.65 16.60 18.18
N LEU A 67 -25.05 17.40 17.30
CA LEU A 67 -24.51 18.72 17.62
C LEU A 67 -25.61 19.66 18.16
N PRO A 68 -25.27 20.83 18.76
CA PRO A 68 -26.24 21.61 19.50
C PRO A 68 -27.43 22.04 18.63
N PHE A 69 -28.64 21.71 19.08
CA PHE A 69 -29.89 22.04 18.40
C PHE A 69 -30.80 22.96 19.22
N PHE A 70 -30.27 23.54 20.28
CA PHE A 70 -30.97 24.46 21.18
C PHE A 70 -31.16 25.84 20.54
N PRO A 71 -32.12 26.65 21.01
CA PRO A 71 -32.14 28.08 20.72
C PRO A 71 -30.79 28.70 21.04
N SER A 72 -30.25 29.42 20.05
CA SER A 72 -28.96 30.07 20.08
C SER A 72 -28.96 31.21 19.04
N PRO A 73 -28.21 32.30 19.27
CA PRO A 73 -27.99 33.32 18.25
C PRO A 73 -26.99 32.89 17.15
N GLN A 74 -26.46 31.67 17.23
CA GLN A 74 -25.60 31.02 16.23
C GLN A 74 -24.27 31.74 16.02
N ARG A 75 -23.71 32.35 17.08
CA ARG A 75 -22.42 33.05 17.00
C ARG A 75 -21.23 32.10 17.20
N ASP A 76 -21.47 30.94 17.81
CA ASP A 76 -20.57 29.79 17.81
C ASP A 76 -21.35 28.52 17.42
N ASP A 77 -22.17 28.66 16.38
CA ASP A 77 -22.87 27.55 15.74
C ASP A 77 -23.73 26.66 16.66
N GLY A 78 -24.34 27.26 17.67
CA GLY A 78 -25.23 26.56 18.60
C GLY A 78 -24.59 26.25 19.95
N TYR A 79 -23.27 26.34 20.08
CA TYR A 79 -22.57 26.18 21.37
C TYR A 79 -22.84 27.33 22.33
N ASP A 80 -23.21 28.50 21.81
CA ASP A 80 -23.75 29.63 22.56
C ASP A 80 -25.26 29.46 22.84
N ILE A 81 -25.62 28.57 23.77
CA ILE A 81 -27.02 28.23 24.09
C ILE A 81 -27.74 29.38 24.80
N SER A 82 -28.93 29.76 24.31
CA SER A 82 -29.81 30.77 24.93
C SER A 82 -31.04 30.19 25.63
N ASP A 83 -31.38 28.92 25.41
CA ASP A 83 -32.41 28.17 26.15
C ASP A 83 -32.11 26.65 26.11
N TYR A 84 -31.79 26.05 27.26
CA TYR A 84 -31.47 24.62 27.35
C TYR A 84 -32.66 23.67 27.18
N LEU A 85 -33.90 24.15 27.34
CA LEU A 85 -35.08 23.30 27.49
C LEU A 85 -35.98 23.31 26.24
N ASN A 86 -35.42 23.70 25.11
CA ASN A 86 -36.17 23.87 23.88
C ASN A 86 -35.34 23.50 22.64
N VAL A 87 -36.01 23.41 21.49
CA VAL A 87 -35.38 23.20 20.18
C VAL A 87 -35.31 24.54 19.45
N ASN A 88 -34.21 24.79 18.74
CA ASN A 88 -34.07 25.96 17.89
C ASN A 88 -35.22 25.97 16.86
N PRO A 89 -36.00 27.07 16.73
CA PRO A 89 -37.11 27.11 15.79
C PRO A 89 -36.74 26.81 14.34
N ALA A 90 -35.47 27.02 13.95
CA ALA A 90 -34.97 26.67 12.62
C ALA A 90 -34.86 25.16 12.38
N TYR A 91 -34.85 24.34 13.43
CA TYR A 91 -34.69 22.89 13.36
C TYR A 91 -36.00 22.13 13.63
N GLY A 92 -37.09 22.85 13.92
CA GLY A 92 -38.40 22.29 14.25
C GLY A 92 -38.79 22.53 15.71
N THR A 93 -39.55 21.60 16.27
CA THR A 93 -40.14 21.69 17.61
C THR A 93 -39.69 20.55 18.53
N ILE A 94 -40.01 20.66 19.83
CA ILE A 94 -39.83 19.56 20.79
C ILE A 94 -40.60 18.29 20.37
N ASP A 95 -41.75 18.43 19.71
CA ASP A 95 -42.51 17.27 19.26
C ASP A 95 -41.88 16.60 18.04
N ASP A 96 -41.25 17.38 17.15
CA ASP A 96 -40.43 16.82 16.05
C ASP A 96 -39.23 16.06 16.59
N PHE A 97 -38.54 16.61 17.61
CA PHE A 97 -37.46 15.90 18.31
C PHE A 97 -37.94 14.58 18.93
N LYS A 98 -39.09 14.57 19.63
CA LYS A 98 -39.65 13.33 20.20
C LYS A 98 -39.99 12.30 19.12
N ALA A 99 -40.53 12.75 17.98
CA ALA A 99 -40.83 11.87 16.85
C ALA A 99 -39.54 11.25 16.29
N PHE A 100 -38.48 12.05 16.12
CA PHE A 100 -37.14 11.58 15.75
C PHE A 100 -36.59 10.56 16.77
N LEU A 101 -36.60 10.91 18.06
CA LEU A 101 -36.07 10.08 19.14
C LEU A 101 -36.76 8.72 19.18
N ALA A 102 -38.09 8.70 19.15
CA ALA A 102 -38.87 7.47 19.13
C ALA A 102 -38.58 6.62 17.87
N ALA A 103 -38.45 7.25 16.71
CA ALA A 103 -38.15 6.55 15.46
C ALA A 103 -36.72 5.96 15.42
N ALA A 104 -35.75 6.64 16.04
CA ALA A 104 -34.39 6.13 16.24
C ALA A 104 -34.40 4.91 17.18
N HIS A 105 -35.09 4.99 18.32
CA HIS A 105 -35.21 3.89 19.27
C HIS A 105 -35.88 2.65 18.67
N VAL A 106 -36.94 2.82 17.86
CA VAL A 106 -37.59 1.71 17.13
C VAL A 106 -36.61 0.98 16.20
N ARG A 107 -35.61 1.68 15.68
CA ARG A 107 -34.54 1.12 14.83
C ARG A 107 -33.36 0.58 15.62
N GLY A 108 -33.43 0.60 16.95
CA GLY A 108 -32.34 0.19 17.84
C GLY A 108 -31.18 1.18 17.91
N MET A 109 -31.39 2.44 17.49
CA MET A 109 -30.37 3.49 17.55
C MET A 109 -30.56 4.35 18.79
N GLN A 110 -29.53 4.46 19.62
CA GLN A 110 -29.47 5.41 20.74
C GLN A 110 -29.28 6.84 20.24
N VAL A 111 -29.66 7.82 21.06
CA VAL A 111 -29.44 9.25 20.76
C VAL A 111 -28.61 9.89 21.87
N LEU A 112 -27.45 10.41 21.47
CA LEU A 112 -26.53 11.21 22.25
C LEU A 112 -26.71 12.69 21.83
N ILE A 113 -26.83 13.60 22.78
CA ILE A 113 -26.92 15.04 22.49
C ILE A 113 -25.74 15.78 23.09
N GLU A 114 -25.39 16.90 22.47
CA GLU A 114 -24.55 17.92 23.08
C GLU A 114 -25.23 18.56 24.28
N LEU A 115 -24.47 18.79 25.35
CA LEU A 115 -24.89 19.68 26.42
C LEU A 115 -23.72 20.53 26.89
N VAL A 116 -23.74 21.80 26.49
CA VAL A 116 -22.73 22.80 26.89
C VAL A 116 -23.01 23.27 28.30
N ILE A 117 -22.23 22.80 29.26
CA ILE A 117 -22.44 23.10 30.68
C ILE A 117 -21.47 24.14 31.24
N ASN A 118 -20.38 24.44 30.53
CA ASN A 118 -19.39 25.42 30.97
C ASN A 118 -19.92 26.86 30.91
N HIS A 119 -20.61 27.20 29.82
CA HIS A 119 -21.01 28.58 29.51
C HIS A 119 -22.39 28.61 28.85
N THR A 120 -22.97 29.81 28.77
CA THR A 120 -24.21 30.08 28.01
C THR A 120 -23.97 31.18 26.99
N SER A 121 -24.92 31.45 26.10
CA SER A 121 -24.95 32.71 25.35
C SER A 121 -25.06 33.93 26.28
N ASP A 122 -24.48 35.06 25.90
CA ASP A 122 -24.76 36.38 26.49
C ASP A 122 -26.24 36.81 26.34
N GLN A 123 -27.01 36.15 25.47
CA GLN A 123 -28.45 36.36 25.32
C GLN A 123 -29.29 35.45 26.23
N HIS A 124 -28.66 34.50 26.94
CA HIS A 124 -29.38 33.61 27.85
C HIS A 124 -30.11 34.44 28.93
N PRO A 125 -31.36 34.12 29.29
CA PRO A 125 -32.11 34.84 30.31
C PRO A 125 -31.36 34.98 31.65
N TRP A 126 -30.56 33.97 32.01
CA TRP A 126 -29.70 34.03 33.20
C TRP A 126 -28.65 35.15 33.09
N PHE A 127 -27.92 35.28 31.98
CA PHE A 127 -26.91 36.34 31.83
C PHE A 127 -27.56 37.72 31.79
N GLN A 128 -28.69 37.83 31.09
CA GLN A 128 -29.47 39.08 31.06
C GLN A 128 -29.96 39.47 32.46
N ALA A 129 -30.41 38.51 33.27
CA ALA A 129 -30.74 38.78 34.68
C ALA A 129 -29.48 39.17 35.48
N ALA A 130 -28.37 38.43 35.34
CA ALA A 130 -27.14 38.65 36.07
C ALA A 130 -26.55 40.05 35.82
N ARG A 131 -26.43 40.47 34.55
CA ARG A 131 -25.84 41.77 34.20
C ARG A 131 -26.68 42.96 34.68
N ASN A 132 -28.00 42.79 34.76
CA ASN A 132 -28.94 43.83 35.22
C ASN A 132 -29.16 43.83 36.74
N SER A 133 -28.68 42.81 37.46
CA SER A 133 -28.87 42.68 38.90
C SER A 133 -27.73 43.31 39.71
N PRO A 134 -27.98 43.79 40.94
CA PRO A 134 -26.94 44.35 41.80
C PRO A 134 -25.80 43.35 42.09
N LYS A 135 -24.58 43.86 42.32
CA LYS A 135 -23.42 43.06 42.74
C LYS A 135 -23.74 42.26 44.02
N GLY A 136 -23.43 40.96 44.00
CA GLY A 136 -23.69 40.02 45.11
C GLY A 136 -25.13 39.52 45.24
N SER A 137 -25.97 39.73 44.22
CA SER A 137 -27.30 39.13 44.16
C SER A 137 -27.25 37.67 43.67
N PRO A 138 -28.20 36.81 44.06
CA PRO A 138 -28.24 35.43 43.60
C PRO A 138 -28.32 35.26 42.08
N GLU A 139 -28.90 36.22 41.36
CA GLU A 139 -28.94 36.26 39.90
C GLU A 139 -27.57 36.62 39.32
N ARG A 140 -26.84 37.54 39.96
CA ARG A 140 -25.48 37.94 39.55
C ARG A 140 -24.51 36.77 39.62
N ASP A 141 -24.59 36.01 40.70
CA ASP A 141 -23.66 34.93 41.03
C ASP A 141 -23.81 33.68 40.15
N MET A 142 -24.71 33.68 39.16
CA MET A 142 -24.80 32.62 38.15
C MET A 142 -23.57 32.61 37.21
N TYR A 143 -22.86 33.72 37.10
CA TYR A 143 -21.66 33.89 36.26
C TYR A 143 -20.49 34.40 37.08
N VAL A 144 -19.29 34.30 36.52
CA VAL A 144 -18.05 34.71 37.19
C VAL A 144 -17.74 36.19 36.89
N TRP A 145 -17.73 37.04 37.92
CA TRP A 145 -17.54 38.49 37.82
C TRP A 145 -16.31 38.98 38.58
N SER A 146 -15.67 40.04 38.08
CA SER A 146 -14.55 40.72 38.74
C SER A 146 -14.56 42.23 38.51
N ASP A 147 -14.04 43.00 39.47
CA ASP A 147 -13.81 44.44 39.31
C ASP A 147 -12.59 44.74 38.42
N THR A 148 -11.72 43.75 38.22
CA THR A 148 -10.48 43.86 37.45
C THR A 148 -10.28 42.64 36.54
N ASP A 149 -9.46 42.77 35.51
CA ASP A 149 -9.04 41.67 34.64
C ASP A 149 -7.83 40.88 35.20
N LYS A 150 -7.56 40.98 36.51
CA LYS A 150 -6.32 40.48 37.15
C LYS A 150 -6.44 39.13 37.84
N LEU A 151 -7.65 38.61 38.00
CA LEU A 151 -7.85 37.24 38.51
C LEU A 151 -7.50 36.23 37.42
N TYR A 152 -7.02 35.06 37.83
CA TYR A 152 -6.62 33.97 36.94
C TYR A 152 -5.52 34.37 35.93
N GLU A 153 -4.57 35.19 36.38
CA GLU A 153 -3.43 35.63 35.55
C GLU A 153 -2.58 34.43 35.12
N GLY A 154 -2.25 34.36 33.82
CA GLY A 154 -1.44 33.28 33.24
C GLY A 154 -2.25 32.12 32.64
N VAL A 155 -3.58 32.10 32.79
CA VAL A 155 -4.45 31.16 32.08
C VAL A 155 -4.43 31.47 30.58
N ARG A 156 -4.29 30.44 29.76
CA ARG A 156 -4.23 30.58 28.29
C ARG A 156 -5.57 31.05 27.70
N ILE A 157 -5.51 31.69 26.54
CA ILE A 157 -6.67 32.01 25.71
C ILE A 157 -6.81 30.88 24.67
N ILE A 158 -8.01 30.31 24.54
CA ILE A 158 -8.26 29.21 23.60
C ILE A 158 -8.38 29.76 22.16
N PHE A 159 -9.30 30.70 21.93
CA PHE A 159 -9.52 31.33 20.63
C PHE A 159 -8.60 32.54 20.40
N THR A 160 -7.30 32.28 20.28
CA THR A 160 -6.24 33.29 20.17
C THR A 160 -6.39 34.24 18.97
N ASP A 161 -7.07 33.80 17.91
CA ASP A 161 -7.25 34.59 16.70
C ASP A 161 -8.32 35.69 16.87
N THR A 162 -9.19 35.56 17.89
CA THR A 162 -10.35 36.45 18.10
C THR A 162 -10.30 37.16 19.45
N GLU A 163 -10.06 36.43 20.54
CA GLU A 163 -10.13 36.98 21.89
C GLU A 163 -8.76 37.45 22.38
N LYS A 164 -8.73 38.61 23.05
CA LYS A 164 -7.50 39.22 23.60
C LYS A 164 -7.29 38.94 25.08
N SER A 165 -8.34 38.47 25.74
CA SER A 165 -8.42 38.24 27.17
C SER A 165 -9.57 37.27 27.43
N ASN A 166 -9.49 36.50 28.51
CA ASN A 166 -10.59 35.71 29.04
C ASN A 166 -11.55 36.55 29.92
N TRP A 167 -11.28 37.86 30.05
CA TRP A 167 -12.13 38.82 30.75
C TRP A 167 -12.64 39.88 29.78
N THR A 168 -13.96 40.07 29.73
CA THR A 168 -14.60 41.14 28.96
C THR A 168 -15.38 42.08 29.87
N TRP A 169 -15.23 43.38 29.65
CA TRP A 169 -15.96 44.42 30.37
C TRP A 169 -17.43 44.47 29.93
N ASP A 170 -18.37 44.32 30.86
CA ASP A 170 -19.78 44.53 30.59
C ASP A 170 -20.21 45.96 30.96
N PRO A 171 -20.73 46.76 30.00
CA PRO A 171 -21.08 48.15 30.24
C PRO A 171 -22.35 48.36 31.06
N VAL A 172 -23.19 47.33 31.24
CA VAL A 172 -24.41 47.43 32.08
C VAL A 172 -24.06 47.09 33.52
N ALA A 173 -23.34 45.98 33.68
CA ALA A 173 -22.89 45.45 34.96
C ALA A 173 -21.75 46.26 35.59
N GLN A 174 -21.01 47.05 34.80
CA GLN A 174 -19.85 47.83 35.23
C GLN A 174 -18.79 46.96 35.93
N GLN A 175 -18.61 45.74 35.43
CA GLN A 175 -17.63 44.76 35.90
C GLN A 175 -17.17 43.89 34.71
N TYR A 176 -16.03 43.24 34.87
CA TYR A 176 -15.59 42.20 33.94
C TYR A 176 -16.33 40.89 34.24
N TYR A 177 -16.64 40.11 33.21
CA TYR A 177 -17.06 38.72 33.33
C TYR A 177 -16.08 37.79 32.63
N TRP A 178 -15.98 36.56 33.14
CA TRP A 178 -15.09 35.54 32.61
C TRP A 178 -15.73 34.80 31.42
N HIS A 179 -14.90 34.45 30.45
CA HIS A 179 -15.24 33.56 29.35
C HIS A 179 -13.99 32.82 28.88
N ARG A 180 -14.08 31.49 28.70
CA ARG A 180 -12.98 30.68 28.15
C ARG A 180 -12.94 30.66 26.63
N PHE A 181 -14.11 30.86 26.03
CA PHE A 181 -14.35 30.88 24.59
C PHE A 181 -14.58 32.33 24.15
N PHE A 182 -15.56 32.59 23.28
CA PHE A 182 -15.86 33.96 22.87
C PHE A 182 -16.45 34.79 24.01
N SER A 183 -16.29 36.10 23.93
CA SER A 183 -16.91 37.06 24.86
C SER A 183 -18.43 36.90 24.96
N HIS A 184 -19.10 36.45 23.91
CA HIS A 184 -20.54 36.18 23.95
C HIS A 184 -20.93 34.81 24.53
N GLN A 185 -19.96 34.09 25.11
CA GLN A 185 -20.12 32.83 25.82
C GLN A 185 -19.67 33.00 27.29
N PRO A 186 -20.38 33.80 28.11
CA PRO A 186 -20.03 33.97 29.51
C PRO A 186 -20.09 32.64 30.29
N ASP A 187 -19.05 32.37 31.06
CA ASP A 187 -18.87 31.14 31.83
C ASP A 187 -19.78 31.11 33.08
N LEU A 188 -20.39 29.96 33.31
CA LEU A 188 -21.23 29.68 34.47
C LEU A 188 -20.38 29.46 35.72
N ASN A 189 -20.82 29.99 36.85
CA ASN A 189 -20.09 29.91 38.11
C ASN A 189 -20.41 28.61 38.88
N PHE A 190 -19.61 27.55 38.70
CA PHE A 190 -19.85 26.26 39.38
C PHE A 190 -19.58 26.26 40.90
N ASP A 191 -18.99 27.33 41.46
CA ASP A 191 -18.95 27.50 42.92
C ASP A 191 -20.35 27.83 43.50
N ASN A 192 -21.26 28.35 42.66
CA ASN A 192 -22.65 28.57 43.03
C ASN A 192 -23.47 27.26 42.91
N PRO A 193 -24.01 26.70 44.00
CA PRO A 193 -24.77 25.46 43.96
C PRO A 193 -26.04 25.54 43.10
N ARG A 194 -26.57 26.75 42.84
CA ARG A 194 -27.72 26.93 41.94
C ARG A 194 -27.38 26.61 40.49
N VAL A 195 -26.16 26.92 40.04
CA VAL A 195 -25.70 26.58 38.69
C VAL A 195 -25.73 25.06 38.50
N MET A 196 -25.21 24.32 39.48
CA MET A 196 -25.27 22.86 39.47
C MET A 196 -26.71 22.32 39.42
N GLU A 197 -27.63 22.92 40.17
CA GLU A 197 -29.05 22.53 40.15
C GLU A 197 -29.69 22.75 38.78
N GLU A 198 -29.45 23.91 38.15
CA GLU A 198 -30.00 24.23 36.83
C GLU A 198 -29.41 23.35 35.72
N VAL A 199 -28.11 23.06 35.78
CA VAL A 199 -27.45 22.10 34.86
C VAL A 199 -28.09 20.72 34.99
N LEU A 200 -28.28 20.22 36.22
CA LEU A 200 -28.97 18.95 36.44
C LEU A 200 -30.42 18.97 35.96
N ASN A 201 -31.13 20.09 36.08
CA ASN A 201 -32.49 20.24 35.56
C ASN A 201 -32.53 20.14 34.03
N ALA A 202 -31.58 20.78 33.34
CA ALA A 202 -31.43 20.64 31.89
C ALA A 202 -31.16 19.19 31.48
N MET A 203 -30.25 18.49 32.17
CA MET A 203 -29.96 17.08 31.92
C MET A 203 -31.20 16.19 32.11
N ARG A 204 -31.92 16.37 33.23
CA ARG A 204 -33.14 15.62 33.55
C ARG A 204 -34.20 15.81 32.48
N PHE A 205 -34.38 17.04 31.99
CA PHE A 205 -35.39 17.34 30.97
C PHE A 205 -35.23 16.45 29.72
N TRP A 206 -34.01 16.33 29.20
CA TRP A 206 -33.74 15.52 28.01
C TRP A 206 -33.73 14.02 28.29
N MET A 207 -33.15 13.59 29.41
CA MET A 207 -33.15 12.17 29.81
C MET A 207 -34.55 11.65 30.15
N ASP A 208 -35.43 12.51 30.66
CA ASP A 208 -36.84 12.21 30.91
C ASP A 208 -37.62 11.98 29.61
N MET A 209 -37.23 12.67 28.53
CA MET A 209 -37.79 12.43 27.20
C MET A 209 -37.31 11.11 26.58
N GLY A 210 -36.14 10.62 26.99
CA GLY A 210 -35.60 9.34 26.54
C GLY A 210 -34.17 9.40 25.99
N VAL A 211 -33.53 10.58 25.94
CA VAL A 211 -32.14 10.73 25.46
C VAL A 211 -31.21 9.78 26.20
N ASP A 212 -30.37 9.07 25.44
CA ASP A 212 -29.56 7.95 25.94
C ASP A 212 -28.20 8.36 26.45
N GLY A 213 -27.68 9.50 25.99
CA GLY A 213 -26.45 10.04 26.54
C GLY A 213 -26.30 11.53 26.35
N LEU A 214 -25.34 12.08 27.08
CA LEU A 214 -24.92 13.48 26.99
C LEU A 214 -23.43 13.53 26.69
N ARG A 215 -23.03 14.29 25.67
CA ARG A 215 -21.66 14.71 25.50
C ARG A 215 -21.51 16.04 26.22
N LEU A 216 -20.68 16.05 27.25
CA LEU A 216 -20.41 17.24 28.04
C LEU A 216 -19.25 17.98 27.38
N ASP A 217 -19.59 19.11 26.77
CA ASP A 217 -18.67 20.03 26.12
C ASP A 217 -17.88 20.84 27.16
N ALA A 218 -16.62 21.14 26.84
CA ALA A 218 -15.79 22.08 27.59
C ALA A 218 -15.60 21.76 29.09
N ILE A 219 -15.74 20.50 29.50
CA ILE A 219 -15.71 20.12 30.91
C ILE A 219 -14.39 20.36 31.65
N PRO A 220 -13.22 20.52 31.02
CA PRO A 220 -12.02 20.87 31.77
C PRO A 220 -12.03 22.23 32.42
N TYR A 221 -12.99 23.08 32.04
CA TYR A 221 -12.95 24.50 32.34
C TYR A 221 -13.99 24.96 33.38
N LEU A 222 -14.79 24.03 33.95
CA LEU A 222 -15.95 24.35 34.79
C LEU A 222 -15.62 25.19 36.04
N VAL A 223 -14.42 25.05 36.59
CA VAL A 223 -14.04 25.71 37.85
C VAL A 223 -12.69 26.39 37.69
N GLU A 224 -12.62 27.65 38.11
CA GLU A 224 -11.42 28.47 38.07
C GLU A 224 -10.80 28.67 39.46
N ARG A 225 -9.46 28.68 39.54
CA ARG A 225 -8.70 28.92 40.78
C ARG A 225 -7.46 29.75 40.51
N ASP A 226 -7.26 30.80 41.30
CA ASP A 226 -6.05 31.62 41.24
C ASP A 226 -4.77 30.78 41.45
N GLY A 227 -3.74 31.08 40.65
CA GLY A 227 -2.46 30.36 40.71
C GLY A 227 -2.47 28.97 40.05
N THR A 228 -3.54 28.61 39.34
CA THR A 228 -3.64 27.38 38.54
C THR A 228 -3.84 27.70 37.06
N SER A 229 -3.87 26.67 36.20
CA SER A 229 -4.27 26.82 34.79
C SER A 229 -5.77 27.06 34.60
N CYS A 230 -6.60 26.90 35.65
CA CYS A 230 -8.06 26.81 35.54
C CYS A 230 -8.51 25.71 34.55
N GLU A 231 -7.70 24.66 34.39
CA GLU A 231 -7.98 23.48 33.60
C GLU A 231 -7.75 22.25 34.47
N ASN A 232 -8.66 21.26 34.43
CA ASN A 232 -8.54 20.02 35.20
C ASN A 232 -8.36 20.22 36.72
N VAL A 233 -8.85 21.34 37.28
CA VAL A 233 -8.72 21.56 38.73
C VAL A 233 -9.52 20.49 39.49
N PRO A 234 -9.07 20.04 40.67
CA PRO A 234 -9.73 18.93 41.38
C PRO A 234 -11.23 19.15 41.63
N GLU A 235 -11.64 20.40 41.87
CA GLU A 235 -13.05 20.75 42.06
C GLU A 235 -13.92 20.52 40.83
N THR A 236 -13.38 20.66 39.61
CA THR A 236 -14.08 20.30 38.37
C THR A 236 -14.48 18.83 38.39
N HIS A 237 -13.54 17.93 38.73
CA HIS A 237 -13.81 16.50 38.87
C HIS A 237 -14.87 16.20 39.95
N VAL A 238 -14.84 16.93 41.07
CA VAL A 238 -15.89 16.82 42.10
C VAL A 238 -17.28 17.16 41.52
N LYS A 239 -17.39 18.19 40.68
CA LYS A 239 -18.68 18.53 40.01
C LYS A 239 -19.10 17.44 39.03
N ILE A 240 -18.17 16.87 38.26
CA ILE A 240 -18.46 15.79 37.32
C ILE A 240 -18.93 14.53 38.05
N LYS A 241 -18.30 14.14 39.16
CA LYS A 241 -18.78 13.04 40.03
C LYS A 241 -20.19 13.29 40.56
N GLN A 242 -20.50 14.54 40.93
CA GLN A 242 -21.85 14.90 41.37
C GLN A 242 -22.87 14.78 40.23
N ILE A 243 -22.52 15.20 39.01
CA ILE A 243 -23.34 15.03 37.81
C ILE A 243 -23.60 13.54 37.58
N ARG A 244 -22.54 12.73 37.54
CA ARG A 244 -22.64 11.29 37.30
C ARG A 244 -23.49 10.59 38.36
N ALA A 245 -23.26 10.89 39.64
CA ALA A 245 -24.04 10.31 40.74
C ALA A 245 -25.53 10.66 40.66
N ALA A 246 -25.86 11.88 40.24
CA ALA A 246 -27.25 12.29 40.03
C ALA A 246 -27.92 11.53 38.87
N ILE A 247 -27.20 11.34 37.76
CA ILE A 247 -27.68 10.55 36.62
C ILE A 247 -27.89 9.09 37.02
N ASP A 248 -26.88 8.46 37.62
CA ASP A 248 -26.94 7.05 38.04
C ASP A 248 -28.01 6.79 39.10
N ALA A 249 -28.37 7.78 39.92
CA ALA A 249 -29.42 7.65 40.92
C ALA A 249 -30.84 7.62 40.31
N GLU A 250 -31.05 8.26 39.16
CA GLU A 250 -32.37 8.48 38.56
C GLU A 250 -32.60 7.66 37.29
N TYR A 251 -31.55 7.30 36.54
CA TYR A 251 -31.63 6.68 35.23
C TYR A 251 -30.79 5.40 35.15
N GLU A 252 -31.23 4.45 34.33
CA GLU A 252 -30.47 3.24 33.97
C GLU A 252 -29.93 3.37 32.54
N ASN A 253 -28.75 2.79 32.31
CA ASN A 253 -28.15 2.62 30.98
C ASN A 253 -27.97 3.92 30.18
N ARG A 254 -27.64 5.03 30.86
CA ARG A 254 -27.32 6.32 30.23
C ARG A 254 -25.81 6.50 30.10
N LEU A 255 -25.39 7.25 29.08
CA LEU A 255 -24.01 7.55 28.76
C LEU A 255 -23.66 9.01 29.10
N VAL A 256 -22.48 9.23 29.68
CA VAL A 256 -21.83 10.55 29.72
C VAL A 256 -20.50 10.45 28.97
N LEU A 257 -20.35 11.28 27.94
CA LEU A 257 -19.14 11.39 27.12
C LEU A 257 -18.44 12.73 27.42
N ALA A 258 -17.18 12.67 27.82
CA ALA A 258 -16.34 13.82 28.09
C ALA A 258 -15.63 14.34 26.83
N GLU A 259 -15.80 15.63 26.55
CA GLU A 259 -14.84 16.36 25.73
C GLU A 259 -13.72 16.95 26.61
N ALA A 260 -12.60 16.24 26.68
CA ALA A 260 -11.38 16.71 27.33
C ALA A 260 -10.20 16.59 26.35
N ASN A 261 -9.93 17.65 25.58
CA ASN A 261 -8.77 17.73 24.70
C ASN A 261 -7.50 18.05 25.52
N MET A 262 -6.95 17.03 26.19
CA MET A 262 -5.77 17.13 27.05
C MET A 262 -4.75 16.02 26.71
N TRP A 263 -3.56 16.07 27.33
CA TRP A 263 -2.61 14.95 27.29
C TRP A 263 -3.19 13.69 27.94
N PRO A 264 -2.72 12.47 27.59
CA PRO A 264 -3.30 11.22 28.10
C PRO A 264 -3.48 11.19 29.62
N ASP A 265 -2.44 11.55 30.38
CA ASP A 265 -2.45 11.55 31.85
C ASP A 265 -3.50 12.50 32.46
N ASP A 266 -3.84 13.57 31.73
CA ASP A 266 -4.82 14.58 32.15
C ASP A 266 -6.25 14.23 31.72
N VAL A 267 -6.43 13.32 30.74
CA VAL A 267 -7.76 12.83 30.35
C VAL A 267 -8.25 11.70 31.25
N LEU A 268 -7.35 10.88 31.79
CA LEU A 268 -7.72 9.75 32.66
C LEU A 268 -8.59 10.12 33.86
N PRO A 269 -8.33 11.24 34.58
CA PRO A 269 -9.12 11.60 35.75
C PRO A 269 -10.61 11.78 35.43
N TYR A 270 -10.97 12.08 34.17
CA TYR A 270 -12.38 12.19 33.74
C TYR A 270 -13.14 10.87 33.74
N PHE A 271 -12.46 9.73 33.87
CA PHE A 271 -13.11 8.45 34.14
C PHE A 271 -13.34 8.22 35.64
N GLY A 272 -12.64 8.95 36.51
CA GLY A 272 -12.61 8.74 37.95
C GLY A 272 -12.22 7.29 38.29
N ASP A 273 -12.87 6.72 39.30
CA ASP A 273 -12.80 5.29 39.62
C ASP A 273 -13.92 4.50 38.90
N GLY A 274 -14.36 4.99 37.74
CA GLY A 274 -15.57 4.56 37.03
C GLY A 274 -16.83 5.35 37.42
N ASP A 275 -16.65 6.43 38.20
CA ASP A 275 -17.69 7.26 38.82
C ASP A 275 -17.78 8.70 38.29
N GLU A 276 -17.07 9.00 37.20
CA GLU A 276 -17.19 10.25 36.43
C GLU A 276 -17.84 9.98 35.06
N CYS A 277 -17.15 10.23 33.95
CA CYS A 277 -17.67 9.97 32.61
C CYS A 277 -17.43 8.51 32.21
N GLN A 278 -18.44 7.87 31.62
CA GLN A 278 -18.29 6.53 31.05
C GLN A 278 -17.44 6.55 29.78
N MET A 279 -17.42 7.66 29.05
CA MET A 279 -16.57 7.82 27.88
C MET A 279 -15.79 9.12 27.89
N ALA A 280 -14.62 9.14 27.24
CA ALA A 280 -13.89 10.34 26.88
C ALA A 280 -13.31 10.19 25.48
N PHE A 281 -13.18 11.28 24.73
CA PHE A 281 -12.53 11.24 23.42
C PHE A 281 -11.03 10.95 23.53
N HIS A 282 -10.49 10.10 22.66
CA HIS A 282 -9.06 9.82 22.62
C HIS A 282 -8.30 10.85 21.76
N PHE A 283 -8.39 12.14 22.11
CA PHE A 283 -7.72 13.25 21.42
C PHE A 283 -6.21 13.02 21.18
N PRO A 284 -5.42 12.47 22.13
CA PRO A 284 -3.99 12.27 21.92
C PRO A 284 -3.63 11.35 20.74
N LEU A 285 -4.47 10.34 20.46
CA LEU A 285 -4.23 9.34 19.42
C LEU A 285 -4.49 9.92 18.02
N MET A 286 -5.53 10.73 17.86
CA MET A 286 -6.01 11.20 16.56
C MET A 286 -4.90 11.88 15.72
N PRO A 287 -4.14 12.88 16.21
CA PRO A 287 -3.06 13.50 15.43
C PRO A 287 -1.93 12.52 15.10
N ARG A 288 -1.66 11.57 15.98
CA ARG A 288 -0.56 10.59 15.82
C ARG A 288 -0.85 9.58 14.73
N ILE A 289 -2.12 9.29 14.45
CA ILE A 289 -2.54 8.48 13.30
C ILE A 289 -2.13 9.16 11.98
N TYR A 290 -2.40 10.47 11.85
CA TYR A 290 -2.01 11.24 10.67
C TYR A 290 -0.49 11.36 10.55
N MET A 291 0.20 11.65 11.66
CA MET A 291 1.66 11.68 11.68
C MET A 291 2.27 10.35 11.23
N ALA A 292 1.81 9.23 11.78
CA ALA A 292 2.30 7.89 11.45
C ALA A 292 2.10 7.56 9.97
N LEU A 293 0.96 7.94 9.39
CA LEU A 293 0.68 7.77 7.96
C LEU A 293 1.66 8.58 7.10
N ARG A 294 1.94 9.84 7.46
CA ARG A 294 2.81 10.70 6.66
C ARG A 294 4.30 10.36 6.82
N GLN A 295 4.71 9.96 8.02
CA GLN A 295 6.07 9.52 8.31
C GLN A 295 6.34 8.10 7.79
N GLU A 296 5.29 7.35 7.42
CA GLU A 296 5.34 5.92 7.12
C GLU A 296 5.98 5.14 8.29
N ASP A 297 5.63 5.50 9.52
CA ASP A 297 6.22 4.94 10.73
C ASP A 297 5.17 4.75 11.81
N ARG A 298 5.09 3.55 12.38
CA ARG A 298 4.15 3.21 13.45
C ARG A 298 4.46 3.87 14.80
N LEU A 299 5.66 4.40 14.97
CA LEU A 299 6.15 4.89 16.27
C LEU A 299 5.21 5.92 16.93
N PRO A 300 4.72 6.98 16.25
CA PRO A 300 3.83 7.97 16.86
C PRO A 300 2.58 7.35 17.50
N ILE A 301 1.99 6.33 16.85
CA ILE A 301 0.84 5.60 17.38
C ILE A 301 1.26 4.72 18.56
N THR A 302 2.28 3.89 18.41
CA THR A 302 2.67 2.96 19.48
C THR A 302 3.17 3.67 20.74
N GLU A 303 3.81 4.83 20.60
CA GLU A 303 4.31 5.62 21.72
C GLU A 303 3.17 6.26 22.51
N ILE A 304 2.22 6.93 21.83
CA ILE A 304 1.11 7.58 22.54
C ILE A 304 0.19 6.56 23.21
N MET A 305 -0.01 5.40 22.58
CA MET A 305 -0.78 4.31 23.18
C MET A 305 -0.05 3.69 24.39
N ALA A 306 1.28 3.57 24.35
CA ALA A 306 2.06 3.12 25.50
C ALA A 306 2.05 4.12 26.68
N ARG A 307 1.85 5.41 26.39
CA ARG A 307 1.66 6.47 27.39
C ARG A 307 0.21 6.63 27.84
N THR A 308 -0.72 5.83 27.32
CA THR A 308 -2.14 5.88 27.70
C THR A 308 -2.41 4.76 28.72
N PRO A 309 -2.56 5.07 30.02
CA PRO A 309 -2.81 4.07 31.07
C PRO A 309 -4.16 3.37 30.91
N PRO A 310 -4.36 2.23 31.59
CA PRO A 310 -5.65 1.55 31.58
C PRO A 310 -6.74 2.41 32.24
N ILE A 311 -7.97 2.23 31.75
CA ILE A 311 -9.18 2.91 32.23
C ILE A 311 -10.06 1.93 33.03
N PRO A 312 -11.00 2.41 33.87
CA PRO A 312 -11.95 1.55 34.59
C PRO A 312 -12.75 0.63 33.66
N ASP A 313 -13.11 -0.57 34.13
CA ASP A 313 -13.79 -1.61 33.32
C ASP A 313 -15.15 -1.18 32.76
N ASN A 314 -15.83 -0.25 33.40
CA ASN A 314 -17.09 0.32 32.92
C ASN A 314 -16.90 1.54 32.00
N CYS A 315 -15.68 2.01 31.78
CA CYS A 315 -15.36 3.16 30.95
C CYS A 315 -14.87 2.75 29.55
N GLN A 316 -14.84 3.70 28.61
CA GLN A 316 -14.49 3.45 27.22
C GLN A 316 -13.94 4.69 26.50
N TRP A 317 -12.97 4.50 25.60
CA TRP A 317 -12.50 5.58 24.72
C TRP A 317 -13.46 5.81 23.54
N GLY A 318 -13.75 7.08 23.23
CA GLY A 318 -14.37 7.52 21.97
C GLY A 318 -13.29 7.77 20.92
N LEU A 319 -13.28 6.97 19.86
CA LEU A 319 -12.29 7.04 18.78
C LEU A 319 -12.87 7.81 17.60
N PHE A 320 -12.10 8.72 17.01
CA PHE A 320 -12.52 9.49 15.85
C PHE A 320 -11.32 9.88 14.99
N LEU A 321 -11.56 10.11 13.70
CA LEU A 321 -10.54 10.64 12.78
C LEU A 321 -10.70 12.15 12.61
N ARG A 322 -11.94 12.60 12.42
CA ARG A 322 -12.37 13.99 12.29
C ARG A 322 -13.70 14.20 13.01
N ASN A 323 -14.06 15.45 13.17
CA ASN A 323 -15.28 15.94 13.81
C ASN A 323 -15.67 17.28 13.15
N HIS A 324 -16.69 17.94 13.70
CA HIS A 324 -17.16 19.26 13.26
C HIS A 324 -16.19 20.43 13.50
N ASP A 325 -15.10 20.24 14.25
CA ASP A 325 -14.06 21.23 14.49
C ASP A 325 -12.85 21.05 13.57
N GLU A 326 -11.82 21.85 13.75
CA GLU A 326 -10.51 21.61 13.16
C GLU A 326 -9.84 20.35 13.72
N LEU A 327 -8.87 19.82 12.98
CA LEU A 327 -7.92 18.86 13.53
C LEU A 327 -7.05 19.62 14.53
N THR A 328 -7.41 19.53 15.81
CA THR A 328 -6.72 20.22 16.90
C THR A 328 -5.29 19.71 17.06
N LEU A 329 -4.37 20.65 17.25
CA LEU A 329 -2.94 20.46 17.51
C LEU A 329 -2.54 21.18 18.81
N GLU A 330 -3.48 21.35 19.74
CA GLU A 330 -3.20 21.91 21.07
C GLU A 330 -2.33 20.95 21.90
N MET A 331 -2.71 19.67 21.92
CA MET A 331 -2.09 18.62 22.76
C MET A 331 -1.07 17.79 21.98
N VAL A 332 -0.18 18.50 21.27
CA VAL A 332 1.03 17.98 20.63
C VAL A 332 2.21 18.87 21.01
N THR A 333 3.43 18.36 20.90
CA THR A 333 4.63 19.19 21.05
C THR A 333 4.74 20.21 19.92
N ASP A 334 5.53 21.28 20.12
CA ASP A 334 5.73 22.32 19.11
C ASP A 334 6.31 21.75 17.80
N GLU A 335 7.25 20.80 17.90
CA GLU A 335 7.84 20.13 16.73
C GLU A 335 6.83 19.28 15.97
N GLU A 336 5.99 18.53 16.68
CA GLU A 336 4.90 17.74 16.06
C GLU A 336 3.87 18.65 15.39
N ARG A 337 3.56 19.79 16.00
CA ARG A 337 2.64 20.80 15.44
C ARG A 337 3.18 21.36 14.12
N ASP A 338 4.44 21.79 14.11
CA ASP A 338 5.08 22.32 12.91
C ASP A 338 5.16 21.27 11.80
N TYR A 339 5.45 20.01 12.16
CA TYR A 339 5.39 18.89 11.22
C TYR A 339 3.99 18.70 10.62
N MET A 340 2.95 18.69 11.46
CA MET A 340 1.57 18.56 11.01
C MET A 340 1.15 19.70 10.09
N TYR A 341 1.57 20.93 10.39
CA TYR A 341 1.31 22.06 9.51
C TYR A 341 2.01 21.92 8.16
N LEU A 342 3.27 21.51 8.14
CA LEU A 342 4.02 21.26 6.90
C LEU A 342 3.39 20.14 6.06
N ALA A 343 2.92 19.07 6.72
CA ALA A 343 2.38 17.90 6.06
C ALA A 343 0.96 18.09 5.51
N TYR A 344 0.10 18.80 6.24
CA TYR A 344 -1.36 18.77 6.00
C TYR A 344 -2.00 20.14 5.73
N SER A 345 -1.25 21.24 5.83
CA SER A 345 -1.75 22.60 5.62
C SER A 345 -0.88 23.41 4.65
N ALA A 346 -0.89 23.00 3.38
CA ALA A 346 -0.14 23.66 2.31
C ALA A 346 -0.61 25.11 2.06
N ASP A 347 -1.92 25.37 2.14
CA ASP A 347 -2.46 26.74 2.17
C ASP A 347 -2.59 27.21 3.64
N PRO A 348 -2.01 28.36 4.03
CA PRO A 348 -2.15 28.91 5.37
C PRO A 348 -3.60 29.08 5.83
N ARG A 349 -4.55 29.28 4.91
CA ARG A 349 -5.98 29.38 5.24
C ARG A 349 -6.55 28.06 5.78
N MET A 350 -5.89 26.93 5.56
CA MET A 350 -6.30 25.65 6.15
C MET A 350 -6.08 25.63 7.67
N ARG A 351 -5.32 26.58 8.21
CA ARG A 351 -5.05 26.70 9.66
C ARG A 351 -6.08 27.63 10.29
N ILE A 352 -6.45 27.32 11.52
CA ILE A 352 -7.27 28.17 12.38
C ILE A 352 -6.94 27.84 13.84
N ASN A 353 -6.88 28.84 14.72
CA ASN A 353 -6.45 28.68 16.10
C ASN A 353 -5.14 27.86 16.14
N VAL A 354 -5.12 26.75 16.88
CA VAL A 354 -4.03 25.79 16.94
C VAL A 354 -4.44 24.47 16.27
N GLY A 355 -4.87 24.51 15.00
CA GLY A 355 -5.27 23.30 14.27
C GLY A 355 -5.46 23.45 12.75
N ILE A 356 -6.01 22.42 12.11
CA ILE A 356 -6.20 22.33 10.65
C ILE A 356 -7.67 22.06 10.31
N ARG A 357 -8.37 23.04 9.74
CA ARG A 357 -9.81 23.01 9.43
C ARG A 357 -10.14 22.33 8.09
N ARG A 358 -9.83 21.04 8.00
CA ARG A 358 -10.09 20.20 6.81
C ARG A 358 -10.82 18.90 7.14
N ARG A 359 -11.53 18.34 6.17
CA ARG A 359 -12.19 17.02 6.24
C ARG A 359 -11.21 15.87 6.02
N LEU A 360 -11.64 14.65 6.32
CA LEU A 360 -10.81 13.45 6.20
C LEU A 360 -10.29 13.22 4.78
N ALA A 361 -11.17 13.15 3.78
CA ALA A 361 -10.76 12.87 2.41
C ALA A 361 -9.79 13.93 1.84
N PRO A 362 -10.03 15.25 2.01
CA PRO A 362 -9.06 16.28 1.63
C PRO A 362 -7.72 16.20 2.38
N LEU A 363 -7.70 15.84 3.67
CA LEU A 363 -6.46 15.68 4.45
C LEU A 363 -5.55 14.58 3.89
N VAL A 364 -6.11 13.53 3.29
CA VAL A 364 -5.33 12.41 2.75
C VAL A 364 -5.26 12.40 1.22
N ASP A 365 -5.41 13.56 0.60
CA ASP A 365 -5.32 13.80 -0.85
C ASP A 365 -6.35 13.02 -1.67
N ASN A 366 -7.54 12.78 -1.10
CA ASN A 366 -8.59 11.93 -1.66
C ASN A 366 -8.12 10.51 -2.04
N ASN A 367 -7.02 10.04 -1.45
CA ASN A 367 -6.49 8.71 -1.71
C ASN A 367 -7.35 7.68 -0.97
N ARG A 368 -8.18 6.96 -1.73
CA ARG A 368 -9.11 5.97 -1.20
C ARG A 368 -8.45 4.95 -0.26
N ARG A 369 -7.26 4.43 -0.59
CA ARG A 369 -6.57 3.45 0.26
C ARG A 369 -6.15 4.03 1.61
N ARG A 370 -5.77 5.32 1.66
CA ARG A 370 -5.50 6.00 2.93
C ARG A 370 -6.78 6.16 3.75
N ILE A 371 -7.91 6.54 3.12
CA ILE A 371 -9.21 6.66 3.80
C ILE A 371 -9.61 5.30 4.40
N GLU A 372 -9.48 4.22 3.63
CA GLU A 372 -9.79 2.86 4.10
C GLU A 372 -8.86 2.40 5.22
N LEU A 373 -7.55 2.65 5.10
CA LEU A 373 -6.57 2.33 6.14
C LEU A 373 -6.90 3.05 7.45
N LEU A 374 -7.17 4.36 7.41
CA LEU A 374 -7.47 5.13 8.60
C LEU A 374 -8.80 4.69 9.24
N ASN A 375 -9.83 4.41 8.44
CA ASN A 375 -11.09 3.86 8.95
C ASN A 375 -10.92 2.43 9.50
N SER A 376 -10.04 1.62 8.91
CA SER A 376 -9.68 0.32 9.47
C SER A 376 -9.10 0.47 10.87
N LEU A 377 -8.14 1.40 11.08
CA LEU A 377 -7.61 1.69 12.42
C LEU A 377 -8.71 2.18 13.37
N LEU A 378 -9.56 3.12 12.93
CA LEU A 378 -10.69 3.63 13.71
C LEU A 378 -11.61 2.49 14.21
N LEU A 379 -11.92 1.53 13.34
CA LEU A 379 -12.86 0.45 13.63
C LEU A 379 -12.25 -0.72 14.42
N SER A 380 -10.91 -0.84 14.44
CA SER A 380 -10.20 -1.97 15.08
C SER A 380 -9.35 -1.61 16.30
N PHE A 381 -9.24 -0.33 16.67
CA PHE A 381 -8.59 0.10 17.92
C PHE A 381 -9.52 -0.09 19.14
N PRO A 382 -8.96 -0.15 20.37
CA PRO A 382 -9.77 -0.33 21.58
C PRO A 382 -10.60 0.92 21.89
N GLY A 383 -11.89 0.84 21.59
CA GLY A 383 -12.84 1.91 21.85
C GLY A 383 -14.06 1.86 20.94
N THR A 384 -14.84 2.92 21.03
CA THR A 384 -16.09 3.11 20.29
C THR A 384 -15.86 4.10 19.16
N PRO A 385 -15.97 3.69 17.89
CA PRO A 385 -15.72 4.55 16.74
C PRO A 385 -16.84 5.58 16.56
N ILE A 386 -16.44 6.79 16.20
CA ILE A 386 -17.28 7.93 15.91
C ILE A 386 -16.98 8.37 14.47
N LEU A 387 -17.99 8.28 13.60
CA LEU A 387 -17.92 8.73 12.21
C LEU A 387 -18.52 10.12 12.10
N TYR A 388 -17.84 11.01 11.38
CA TYR A 388 -18.35 12.34 11.07
C TYR A 388 -19.14 12.33 9.76
N TYR A 389 -20.33 12.93 9.77
CA TYR A 389 -21.27 12.79 8.65
C TYR A 389 -20.66 13.16 7.31
N GLY A 390 -20.79 12.30 6.30
CA GLY A 390 -20.27 12.52 4.95
C GLY A 390 -18.86 11.97 4.72
N ASP A 391 -18.11 11.59 5.76
CA ASP A 391 -16.80 10.97 5.59
C ASP A 391 -16.93 9.54 5.02
N GLU A 392 -18.06 8.86 5.24
CA GLU A 392 -18.41 7.56 4.64
C GLU A 392 -18.62 7.61 3.13
N ILE A 393 -18.85 8.79 2.55
CA ILE A 393 -18.87 9.01 1.11
C ILE A 393 -17.64 9.79 0.62
N GLY A 394 -16.77 10.25 1.52
CA GLY A 394 -15.56 11.00 1.17
C GLY A 394 -15.83 12.46 0.82
N MET A 395 -16.76 13.11 1.52
CA MET A 395 -17.04 14.54 1.34
C MET A 395 -15.78 15.40 1.51
N GLY A 396 -15.71 16.46 0.71
CA GLY A 396 -14.68 17.49 0.77
C GLY A 396 -14.99 18.60 1.77
N ASP A 397 -14.14 19.62 1.78
CA ASP A 397 -14.30 20.82 2.61
C ASP A 397 -14.28 22.09 1.74
N ASN A 398 -14.69 23.22 2.35
CA ASN A 398 -14.55 24.54 1.76
C ASN A 398 -13.84 25.50 2.72
N ILE A 399 -12.51 25.55 2.62
CA ILE A 399 -11.63 26.36 3.48
C ILE A 399 -11.85 27.89 3.36
N TYR A 400 -12.64 28.34 2.37
CA TYR A 400 -12.98 29.76 2.21
C TYR A 400 -14.19 30.18 3.04
N LEU A 401 -14.93 29.23 3.61
CA LEU A 401 -15.93 29.53 4.62
C LEU A 401 -15.24 29.95 5.93
N GLY A 402 -15.79 30.99 6.58
CA GLY A 402 -15.24 31.53 7.81
C GLY A 402 -15.29 30.52 8.95
N ASP A 403 -14.34 30.63 9.89
CA ASP A 403 -14.22 29.72 11.03
C ASP A 403 -14.09 28.23 10.59
N ARG A 404 -14.75 27.30 11.28
CA ARG A 404 -14.80 25.86 11.03
C ARG A 404 -15.92 25.45 10.06
N ASN A 405 -16.69 26.40 9.53
CA ASN A 405 -17.84 26.13 8.66
C ASN A 405 -17.49 25.36 7.38
N GLY A 406 -16.22 25.37 6.97
CA GLY A 406 -15.71 24.64 5.81
C GLY A 406 -15.93 23.13 5.86
N VAL A 407 -15.99 22.54 7.06
CA VAL A 407 -16.25 21.10 7.24
C VAL A 407 -17.71 20.79 7.59
N ARG A 408 -18.56 21.82 7.73
CA ARG A 408 -19.97 21.75 8.16
C ARG A 408 -20.95 22.06 7.02
N THR A 409 -20.56 21.78 5.78
CA THR A 409 -21.40 21.97 4.58
C THR A 409 -22.54 20.95 4.51
N PRO A 410 -23.61 21.21 3.73
CA PRO A 410 -24.74 20.30 3.67
C PRO A 410 -24.35 18.90 3.16
N MET A 411 -24.97 17.85 3.70
CA MET A 411 -24.78 16.47 3.28
C MET A 411 -25.11 16.26 1.79
N GLN A 412 -24.34 15.43 1.08
CA GLN A 412 -24.45 15.24 -0.36
C GLN A 412 -25.26 13.97 -0.69
N TRP A 413 -26.57 14.10 -0.81
CA TRP A 413 -27.49 12.96 -1.02
C TRP A 413 -27.54 12.48 -2.46
N ASN A 414 -27.61 13.38 -3.44
CA ASN A 414 -27.65 13.04 -4.87
C ASN A 414 -27.07 14.16 -5.73
N SER A 415 -27.06 13.97 -7.05
CA SER A 415 -26.57 14.96 -8.02
C SER A 415 -27.59 16.03 -8.41
N ASP A 416 -28.77 16.08 -7.77
CA ASP A 416 -29.78 17.10 -8.04
C ASP A 416 -29.42 18.42 -7.33
N ARG A 417 -30.20 19.46 -7.59
CA ARG A 417 -30.08 20.78 -6.99
C ARG A 417 -29.80 20.71 -5.48
N ASN A 418 -28.80 21.48 -5.05
CA ASN A 418 -28.31 21.55 -3.67
C ASN A 418 -27.94 20.15 -3.11
N ALA A 419 -27.39 19.27 -3.93
CA ALA A 419 -27.01 17.92 -3.55
C ALA A 419 -28.14 17.05 -2.99
N GLY A 420 -29.41 17.37 -3.31
CA GLY A 420 -30.57 16.70 -2.73
C GLY A 420 -30.83 17.02 -1.25
N PHE A 421 -30.05 17.93 -0.63
CA PHE A 421 -30.23 18.36 0.75
C PHE A 421 -31.49 19.20 0.95
N SER A 422 -31.80 20.10 0.01
CA SER A 422 -32.94 21.04 0.07
C SER A 422 -33.43 21.43 -1.32
N ARG A 423 -34.73 21.71 -1.49
CA ARG A 423 -35.26 22.31 -2.74
C ARG A 423 -35.28 23.84 -2.73
N ALA A 424 -34.77 24.48 -1.67
CA ALA A 424 -34.69 25.93 -1.54
C ALA A 424 -33.87 26.57 -2.69
N VAL A 425 -34.03 27.88 -2.87
CA VAL A 425 -33.11 28.66 -3.73
C VAL A 425 -31.69 28.50 -3.19
N PRO A 426 -30.66 28.18 -4.00
CA PRO A 426 -29.31 27.91 -3.48
C PRO A 426 -28.76 29.04 -2.58
N ALA A 427 -29.09 30.29 -2.90
CA ALA A 427 -28.71 31.46 -2.09
C ALA A 427 -29.41 31.56 -0.71
N ARG A 428 -30.41 30.71 -0.43
CA ARG A 428 -31.08 30.60 0.87
C ARG A 428 -30.52 29.49 1.75
N LEU A 429 -29.64 28.64 1.23
CA LEU A 429 -29.00 27.63 2.04
C LEU A 429 -28.20 28.29 3.17
N TYR A 430 -28.19 27.67 4.35
CA TYR A 430 -27.38 28.17 5.48
C TYR A 430 -25.88 28.18 5.13
N SER A 431 -25.46 27.26 4.26
CA SER A 431 -24.10 27.12 3.74
C SER A 431 -24.16 26.58 2.30
N PRO A 432 -23.26 27.00 1.39
CA PRO A 432 -23.20 26.43 0.07
C PRO A 432 -22.82 24.94 0.13
N VAL A 433 -23.36 24.15 -0.81
CA VAL A 433 -22.86 22.80 -1.09
C VAL A 433 -21.47 22.85 -1.72
N ILE A 434 -20.70 21.77 -1.60
CA ILE A 434 -19.40 21.66 -2.26
C ILE A 434 -19.62 21.45 -3.76
N MET A 435 -18.95 22.25 -4.59
CA MET A 435 -19.11 22.24 -6.05
C MET A 435 -17.78 22.22 -6.80
N ASP A 436 -16.67 21.95 -6.09
CA ASP A 436 -15.38 21.84 -6.77
C ASP A 436 -15.32 20.55 -7.61
N PRO A 437 -14.40 20.46 -8.60
CA PRO A 437 -14.34 19.33 -9.52
C PRO A 437 -13.99 17.97 -8.89
N ILE A 438 -13.43 17.94 -7.68
CA ILE A 438 -12.93 16.72 -7.02
C ILE A 438 -13.96 16.20 -6.01
N TRP A 439 -14.49 17.08 -5.17
CA TRP A 439 -15.40 16.71 -4.07
C TRP A 439 -16.84 17.17 -4.27
N GLY A 440 -17.14 17.82 -5.39
CA GLY A 440 -18.46 18.33 -5.71
C GLY A 440 -19.54 17.25 -5.71
N TYR A 441 -20.76 17.63 -5.28
CA TYR A 441 -21.86 16.69 -5.10
C TYR A 441 -22.29 15.96 -6.38
N GLU A 442 -21.96 16.47 -7.57
CA GLU A 442 -22.21 15.77 -8.83
C GLU A 442 -21.37 14.49 -8.95
N ALA A 443 -20.16 14.46 -8.36
CA ALA A 443 -19.27 13.31 -8.33
C ALA A 443 -19.39 12.49 -7.03
N ILE A 444 -19.53 13.18 -5.90
CA ILE A 444 -19.55 12.57 -4.57
C ILE A 444 -20.95 12.72 -3.96
N ASN A 445 -21.77 11.68 -4.00
CA ASN A 445 -23.07 11.69 -3.33
C ASN A 445 -23.53 10.28 -2.96
N VAL A 446 -24.48 10.19 -2.02
CA VAL A 446 -25.03 8.92 -1.53
C VAL A 446 -25.67 8.11 -2.66
N GLU A 447 -26.56 8.69 -3.46
CA GLU A 447 -27.28 7.97 -4.54
C GLU A 447 -26.34 7.31 -5.54
N ALA A 448 -25.28 8.01 -5.97
CA ALA A 448 -24.26 7.45 -6.85
C ALA A 448 -23.51 6.29 -6.17
N GLN A 449 -23.12 6.45 -4.90
CA GLN A 449 -22.38 5.42 -4.17
C GLN A 449 -23.24 4.24 -3.72
N GLU A 450 -24.56 4.40 -3.59
CA GLU A 450 -25.52 3.30 -3.40
C GLU A 450 -25.68 2.44 -4.66
N SER A 451 -25.42 3.00 -5.85
CA SER A 451 -25.47 2.25 -7.10
C SER A 451 -24.16 1.49 -7.40
N ASP A 452 -23.02 1.95 -6.87
CA ASP A 452 -21.71 1.34 -7.05
C ASP A 452 -21.34 0.45 -5.85
N THR A 453 -21.31 -0.87 -6.07
CA THR A 453 -20.94 -1.86 -5.04
C THR A 453 -19.50 -1.75 -4.53
N SER A 454 -18.63 -1.04 -5.25
CA SER A 454 -17.23 -0.79 -4.87
C SER A 454 -17.01 0.58 -4.21
N SER A 455 -18.09 1.32 -3.96
CA SER A 455 -18.05 2.67 -3.39
C SER A 455 -17.49 2.73 -1.96
N LEU A 456 -17.20 3.94 -1.48
CA LEU A 456 -16.73 4.15 -0.11
C LEU A 456 -17.84 3.85 0.88
N LEU A 457 -19.07 4.20 0.51
CA LEU A 457 -20.25 3.90 1.29
C LEU A 457 -20.41 2.39 1.52
N HIS A 458 -20.37 1.59 0.45
CA HIS A 458 -20.50 0.13 0.56
C HIS A 458 -19.36 -0.49 1.35
N TRP A 459 -18.13 -0.07 1.11
CA TRP A 459 -16.98 -0.53 1.88
C TRP A 459 -17.13 -0.20 3.37
N THR A 460 -17.52 1.03 3.70
CA THR A 460 -17.70 1.48 5.10
C THR A 460 -18.81 0.68 5.79
N ARG A 461 -19.94 0.47 5.09
CA ARG A 461 -21.07 -0.35 5.57
C ARG A 461 -20.62 -1.79 5.87
N ASN A 462 -19.84 -2.39 4.97
CA ASN A 462 -19.33 -3.75 5.15
C ASN A 462 -18.35 -3.84 6.33
N MET A 463 -17.47 -2.87 6.50
CA MET A 463 -16.53 -2.83 7.63
C MET A 463 -17.25 -2.64 8.98
N ILE A 464 -18.27 -1.79 9.04
CA ILE A 464 -19.12 -1.62 10.23
C ILE A 464 -19.87 -2.91 10.54
N ALA A 465 -20.47 -3.54 9.52
CA ALA A 465 -21.17 -4.80 9.69
C ALA A 465 -20.24 -5.89 10.23
N LEU A 466 -19.03 -6.00 9.67
CA LEU A 466 -18.00 -6.92 10.14
C LEU A 466 -17.60 -6.63 11.59
N ARG A 467 -17.31 -5.37 11.94
CA ARG A 467 -16.99 -4.98 13.32
C ARG A 467 -18.07 -5.43 14.31
N LYS A 468 -19.35 -5.27 13.95
CA LYS A 468 -20.50 -5.62 14.82
C LYS A 468 -20.68 -7.11 15.05
N LEU A 469 -20.07 -7.97 14.22
CA LEU A 469 -20.07 -9.42 14.43
C LEU A 469 -19.10 -9.86 15.55
N PHE A 470 -18.15 -8.99 15.93
CA PHE A 470 -17.03 -9.32 16.83
C PHE A 470 -16.93 -8.32 17.98
N GLN A 471 -17.26 -8.74 19.19
CA GLN A 471 -17.21 -7.88 20.37
C GLN A 471 -15.78 -7.48 20.76
N VAL A 472 -14.77 -8.23 20.31
CA VAL A 472 -13.36 -7.99 20.56
C VAL A 472 -12.90 -6.59 20.15
N PHE A 473 -13.51 -5.98 19.12
CA PHE A 473 -13.14 -4.63 18.72
C PHE A 473 -13.59 -3.57 19.74
N GLY A 474 -14.80 -3.71 20.27
CA GLY A 474 -15.33 -2.81 21.30
C GLY A 474 -14.77 -3.08 22.69
N ARG A 475 -14.64 -4.35 23.09
CA ARG A 475 -14.40 -4.74 24.48
C ARG A 475 -13.04 -5.39 24.74
N GLY A 476 -12.35 -5.82 23.70
CA GLY A 476 -11.11 -6.58 23.84
C GLY A 476 -9.90 -5.76 24.22
N SER A 477 -8.93 -6.42 24.85
CA SER A 477 -7.59 -5.86 25.07
C SER A 477 -6.88 -5.60 23.73
N GLN A 478 -5.79 -4.85 23.77
CA GLN A 478 -4.90 -4.66 22.63
C GLN A 478 -3.45 -4.94 23.05
N GLU A 479 -2.72 -5.68 22.22
CA GLU A 479 -1.28 -5.87 22.37
C GLU A 479 -0.57 -5.59 21.05
N PHE A 480 0.36 -4.62 21.05
CA PHE A 480 1.17 -4.34 19.86
C PHE A 480 2.22 -5.42 19.62
N LEU A 481 2.20 -5.98 18.41
CA LEU A 481 3.28 -6.80 17.90
C LEU A 481 4.46 -5.89 17.53
N LYS A 482 5.68 -6.45 17.55
CA LYS A 482 6.92 -5.69 17.35
C LYS A 482 7.70 -6.15 16.11
N PRO A 483 7.14 -6.08 14.90
CA PRO A 483 7.91 -6.35 13.69
C PRO A 483 9.09 -5.38 13.54
N GLU A 484 10.18 -5.86 12.94
CA GLU A 484 11.35 -5.03 12.61
C GLU A 484 10.98 -3.93 11.61
N ASN A 485 10.05 -4.21 10.68
CA ASN A 485 9.56 -3.23 9.72
C ASN A 485 8.69 -2.17 10.41
N ARG A 486 9.26 -0.98 10.64
CA ARG A 486 8.57 0.16 11.27
C ARG A 486 7.40 0.72 10.46
N LYS A 487 7.35 0.44 9.16
CA LYS A 487 6.27 0.85 8.26
C LYS A 487 4.98 0.06 8.48
N VAL A 488 5.05 -1.07 9.19
CA VAL A 488 3.89 -1.94 9.44
C VAL A 488 3.47 -1.88 10.91
N LEU A 489 2.27 -1.38 11.15
CA LEU A 489 1.60 -1.44 12.44
C LEU A 489 0.88 -2.78 12.56
N ALA A 490 1.19 -3.57 13.60
CA ALA A 490 0.54 -4.85 13.85
C ALA A 490 0.19 -5.00 15.34
N TYR A 491 -0.99 -5.52 15.64
CA TYR A 491 -1.47 -5.74 17.00
C TYR A 491 -2.51 -6.84 17.06
N VAL A 492 -2.68 -7.42 18.24
CA VAL A 492 -3.70 -8.42 18.53
C VAL A 492 -4.78 -7.81 19.41
N ARG A 493 -6.04 -8.10 19.09
CA ARG A 493 -7.20 -7.84 19.92
C ARG A 493 -7.69 -9.16 20.51
N GLU A 494 -7.92 -9.21 21.83
CA GLU A 494 -8.41 -10.42 22.51
C GLU A 494 -9.58 -10.09 23.43
N TYR A 495 -10.66 -10.87 23.35
CA TYR A 495 -11.82 -10.77 24.22
C TYR A 495 -12.47 -12.14 24.35
N GLU A 496 -12.51 -12.68 25.57
CA GLU A 496 -13.02 -14.03 25.82
C GLU A 496 -12.37 -15.08 24.90
N THR A 497 -13.10 -15.61 23.93
CA THR A 497 -12.60 -16.57 22.92
C THR A 497 -12.22 -15.92 21.59
N GLU A 498 -12.65 -14.68 21.34
CA GLU A 498 -12.38 -13.96 20.10
C GLU A 498 -10.94 -13.42 20.11
N ARG A 499 -10.20 -13.68 19.03
CA ARG A 499 -8.83 -13.24 18.84
C ARG A 499 -8.65 -12.75 17.42
N VAL A 500 -8.23 -11.50 17.24
CA VAL A 500 -8.04 -10.90 15.92
C VAL A 500 -6.65 -10.27 15.83
N VAL A 501 -5.90 -10.64 14.80
CA VAL A 501 -4.65 -9.97 14.43
C VAL A 501 -4.95 -8.91 13.37
N CYS A 502 -4.66 -7.66 13.69
CA CYS A 502 -4.77 -6.54 12.77
C CYS A 502 -3.38 -6.15 12.29
N VAL A 503 -3.19 -6.03 10.98
CA VAL A 503 -1.92 -5.66 10.33
C VAL A 503 -2.18 -4.56 9.33
N ALA A 504 -1.43 -3.46 9.40
CA ALA A 504 -1.66 -2.25 8.64
C ALA A 504 -0.32 -1.71 8.08
N ASN A 505 -0.24 -1.58 6.76
CA ASN A 505 0.89 -0.94 6.10
C ASN A 505 0.69 0.58 6.05
N LEU A 506 1.53 1.34 6.73
CA LEU A 506 1.49 2.81 6.72
C LEU A 506 2.23 3.41 5.51
N SER A 507 2.98 2.60 4.76
CA SER A 507 3.77 3.04 3.62
C SER A 507 2.98 3.10 2.32
N ARG A 508 3.37 4.05 1.46
CA ARG A 508 2.92 4.14 0.06
C ARG A 508 3.49 3.06 -0.85
N PHE A 509 4.36 2.19 -0.33
CA PHE A 509 4.96 1.08 -1.07
C PHE A 509 4.56 -0.27 -0.48
N ALA A 510 4.67 -1.35 -1.26
CA ALA A 510 4.44 -2.69 -0.73
C ALA A 510 5.47 -3.01 0.35
N GLN A 511 5.04 -3.65 1.44
CA GLN A 511 5.89 -3.95 2.59
C GLN A 511 5.82 -5.45 2.94
N PRO A 512 6.97 -6.15 3.01
CA PRO A 512 7.05 -7.43 3.69
C PRO A 512 7.12 -7.22 5.21
N VAL A 513 6.56 -8.16 5.97
CA VAL A 513 6.65 -8.17 7.43
C VAL A 513 6.67 -9.60 7.94
N THR A 514 7.45 -9.83 9.00
CA THR A 514 7.38 -11.05 9.80
C THR A 514 6.84 -10.70 11.18
N LEU A 515 5.87 -11.50 11.66
CA LEU A 515 5.21 -11.29 12.94
C LEU A 515 5.52 -12.45 13.88
N ASP A 516 5.89 -12.16 15.12
CA ASP A 516 5.94 -13.19 16.17
C ASP A 516 4.51 -13.48 16.63
N LEU A 517 3.97 -14.60 16.15
CA LEU A 517 2.66 -15.13 16.54
C LEU A 517 2.79 -16.45 17.32
N SER A 518 3.98 -16.77 17.83
CA SER A 518 4.28 -18.06 18.47
C SER A 518 3.33 -18.42 19.63
N ARG A 519 2.78 -17.42 20.34
CA ARG A 519 1.74 -17.61 21.37
C ARG A 519 0.49 -18.32 20.85
N PHE A 520 0.20 -18.19 19.56
CA PHE A 520 -0.98 -18.72 18.89
C PHE A 520 -0.65 -19.92 17.98
N ALA A 521 0.50 -20.56 18.20
CA ALA A 521 0.89 -21.76 17.46
C ALA A 521 -0.23 -22.81 17.50
N GLY A 522 -0.56 -23.35 16.32
CA GLY A 522 -1.67 -24.27 16.12
C GLY A 522 -2.99 -23.62 15.73
N MET A 523 -3.13 -22.29 15.77
CA MET A 523 -4.30 -21.58 15.24
C MET A 523 -4.15 -21.27 13.76
N VAL A 524 -5.28 -21.08 13.08
CA VAL A 524 -5.36 -20.69 11.67
C VAL A 524 -5.85 -19.24 11.61
N PRO A 525 -5.06 -18.29 11.07
CA PRO A 525 -5.54 -16.94 10.79
C PRO A 525 -6.51 -16.98 9.61
N VAL A 526 -7.68 -16.36 9.74
CA VAL A 526 -8.70 -16.30 8.69
C VAL A 526 -9.00 -14.83 8.38
N GLU A 527 -8.80 -14.41 7.13
CA GLU A 527 -9.07 -13.04 6.71
C GLU A 527 -10.57 -12.74 6.76
N MET A 528 -10.95 -11.68 7.47
CA MET A 528 -12.32 -11.50 7.95
C MET A 528 -13.32 -10.96 6.91
N LEU A 529 -12.87 -10.37 5.79
CA LEU A 529 -13.77 -9.88 4.73
C LEU A 529 -14.16 -11.00 3.76
N GLY A 530 -13.18 -11.79 3.32
CA GLY A 530 -13.35 -12.90 2.39
C GLY A 530 -13.49 -14.27 3.06
N TYR A 531 -13.29 -14.36 4.38
CA TYR A 531 -13.22 -15.61 5.14
C TYR A 531 -12.21 -16.62 4.56
N VAL A 532 -11.06 -16.10 4.10
CA VAL A 532 -10.01 -16.91 3.47
C VAL A 532 -9.01 -17.36 4.55
N PRO A 533 -8.83 -18.67 4.77
CA PRO A 533 -7.83 -19.16 5.72
C PRO A 533 -6.42 -18.95 5.17
N PHE A 534 -5.55 -18.45 6.03
CA PHE A 534 -4.12 -18.33 5.79
C PHE A 534 -3.39 -19.57 6.38
N PRO A 535 -2.09 -19.77 6.07
CA PRO A 535 -1.31 -20.85 6.67
C PRO A 535 -1.42 -20.90 8.20
N LYS A 536 -1.41 -22.12 8.75
CA LYS A 536 -1.44 -22.33 10.22
C LYS A 536 -0.23 -21.66 10.86
N ILE A 537 -0.44 -21.03 12.01
CA ILE A 537 0.64 -20.46 12.82
C ILE A 537 1.46 -21.62 13.43
N ASP A 538 2.77 -21.57 13.25
CA ASP A 538 3.74 -22.46 13.89
C ASP A 538 4.60 -21.67 14.90
N SER A 539 5.73 -22.23 15.32
CA SER A 539 6.68 -21.54 16.20
C SER A 539 7.58 -20.54 15.45
N SER A 540 7.49 -20.46 14.12
CA SER A 540 8.33 -19.61 13.28
C SER A 540 7.69 -18.23 13.11
N PRO A 541 8.47 -17.18 12.79
CA PRO A 541 7.91 -15.88 12.46
C PRO A 541 6.96 -15.95 11.26
N TYR A 542 5.77 -15.39 11.42
CA TYR A 542 4.69 -15.46 10.46
C TYR A 542 4.84 -14.39 9.38
N ALA A 543 5.15 -14.80 8.15
CA ALA A 543 5.43 -13.89 7.04
C ALA A 543 4.14 -13.40 6.35
N LEU A 544 4.05 -12.09 6.13
CA LEU A 544 2.98 -11.42 5.39
C LEU A 544 3.57 -10.40 4.42
N THR A 545 2.84 -10.12 3.35
CA THR A 545 3.15 -9.02 2.40
C THR A 545 1.90 -8.17 2.23
N LEU A 546 2.04 -6.86 2.44
CA LEU A 546 0.94 -5.91 2.32
C LEU A 546 1.16 -4.97 1.13
N ALA A 547 0.10 -4.72 0.37
CA ALA A 547 0.07 -3.69 -0.67
C ALA A 547 0.23 -2.29 -0.05
N PRO A 548 0.56 -1.25 -0.86
CA PRO A 548 0.55 0.14 -0.40
C PRO A 548 -0.74 0.51 0.33
N TYR A 549 -0.61 1.00 1.57
CA TYR A 549 -1.71 1.32 2.48
C TYR A 549 -2.71 0.18 2.73
N GLY A 550 -2.34 -1.07 2.44
CA GLY A 550 -3.16 -2.24 2.67
C GLY A 550 -3.22 -2.61 4.15
N PHE A 551 -4.31 -3.25 4.56
CA PHE A 551 -4.47 -3.82 5.89
C PHE A 551 -5.10 -5.20 5.81
N LEU A 552 -4.95 -5.99 6.88
CA LEU A 552 -5.59 -7.29 7.08
C LEU A 552 -6.16 -7.36 8.49
N TRP A 553 -7.38 -7.86 8.63
CA TRP A 553 -7.94 -8.33 9.90
C TRP A 553 -8.06 -9.84 9.81
N LEU A 554 -7.36 -10.54 10.71
CA LEU A 554 -7.25 -12.00 10.70
C LEU A 554 -7.81 -12.56 12.01
N GLU A 555 -8.97 -13.22 11.96
CA GLU A 555 -9.50 -13.96 13.10
C GLU A 555 -8.63 -15.21 13.34
N LEU A 556 -8.15 -15.43 14.56
CA LEU A 556 -7.41 -16.63 14.91
C LEU A 556 -8.37 -17.71 15.38
N GLN A 557 -8.63 -18.67 14.49
CA GLN A 557 -9.50 -19.80 14.79
C GLN A 557 -8.67 -21.01 15.26
N PRO A 558 -9.16 -21.82 16.21
CA PRO A 558 -8.53 -23.09 16.53
C PRO A 558 -8.39 -23.92 15.25
N ALA A 559 -7.25 -24.59 15.05
CA ALA A 559 -7.22 -25.64 14.05
C ALA A 559 -8.30 -26.67 14.43
N PRO A 560 -9.13 -27.11 13.48
CA PRO A 560 -10.22 -28.03 13.78
C PRO A 560 -9.70 -29.26 14.54
N ASP A 561 -10.35 -29.60 15.67
CA ASP A 561 -10.06 -30.81 16.44
C ASP A 561 -10.27 -32.03 15.53
N VAL A 562 -9.18 -32.69 15.15
CA VAL A 562 -9.23 -33.99 14.51
C VAL A 562 -9.25 -35.05 15.61
N ASP A 563 -10.35 -35.11 16.36
CA ASP A 563 -10.73 -36.33 17.08
C ASP A 563 -11.49 -37.24 16.11
N THR A 564 -11.11 -38.50 16.13
CA THR A 564 -11.53 -39.60 15.26
C THR A 564 -13.02 -39.67 14.94
N GLU A 565 -13.30 -39.96 13.66
CA GLU A 565 -14.58 -40.33 13.03
C GLU A 565 -15.49 -39.18 12.57
N ALA A 566 -15.85 -39.27 11.28
CA ALA A 566 -16.77 -38.45 10.49
C ALA A 566 -16.23 -37.11 9.94
N ALA A 567 -15.37 -37.21 8.92
CA ALA A 567 -15.13 -36.13 7.96
C ALA A 567 -16.46 -35.71 7.28
N PRO A 568 -16.78 -34.40 7.13
CA PRO A 568 -17.99 -33.92 6.46
C PRO A 568 -17.94 -34.20 4.94
N PRO A 569 -19.08 -34.12 4.24
CA PRO A 569 -19.26 -34.78 2.95
C PRO A 569 -18.27 -34.25 1.91
N GLU A 570 -17.53 -35.18 1.30
CA GLU A 570 -16.75 -34.94 0.09
C GLU A 570 -17.62 -34.19 -0.93
N ILE A 571 -17.26 -32.94 -1.25
CA ILE A 571 -17.24 -32.61 -2.67
C ILE A 571 -16.16 -33.55 -3.20
N LYS A 572 -16.58 -34.69 -3.75
CA LYS A 572 -15.75 -35.38 -4.73
C LYS A 572 -15.67 -34.44 -5.92
N ASP A 573 -14.79 -33.45 -5.84
CA ASP A 573 -13.83 -33.38 -6.90
C ASP A 573 -13.16 -34.74 -6.78
N THR A 574 -13.60 -35.68 -7.63
CA THR A 574 -12.71 -36.73 -8.07
C THR A 574 -11.47 -35.97 -8.50
N GLU A 575 -10.51 -35.79 -7.58
CA GLU A 575 -9.16 -35.38 -7.93
C GLU A 575 -8.79 -36.40 -8.97
N LEU A 576 -8.79 -35.93 -10.21
CA LEU A 576 -8.41 -36.74 -11.33
C LEU A 576 -6.98 -37.15 -10.96
N LEU A 577 -6.76 -38.45 -10.74
CA LEU A 577 -5.43 -38.99 -10.46
C LEU A 577 -4.90 -39.58 -11.77
N ILE A 578 -3.60 -39.47 -12.00
CA ILE A 578 -2.96 -40.21 -13.08
C ILE A 578 -2.96 -41.69 -12.67
N PRO A 579 -3.61 -42.59 -13.43
CA PRO A 579 -3.67 -44.02 -13.11
C PRO A 579 -2.35 -44.71 -13.51
N ALA A 580 -1.26 -44.37 -12.83
CA ALA A 580 0.09 -44.85 -13.12
C ALA A 580 0.84 -45.23 -11.84
N ALA A 581 1.52 -46.38 -11.90
CA ALA A 581 2.30 -46.92 -10.79
C ALA A 581 3.67 -46.26 -10.62
N ASP A 582 4.18 -45.62 -11.67
CA ASP A 582 5.51 -45.01 -11.78
C ASP A 582 5.49 -43.88 -12.83
N LEU A 583 6.61 -43.17 -13.00
CA LEU A 583 6.72 -42.12 -14.01
C LEU A 583 6.52 -42.67 -15.43
N ALA A 584 7.03 -43.88 -15.71
CA ALA A 584 6.94 -44.50 -17.03
C ALA A 584 5.49 -44.64 -17.50
N GLY A 585 4.58 -45.05 -16.60
CA GLY A 585 3.14 -45.09 -16.82
C GLY A 585 2.48 -43.71 -16.89
N ALA A 586 2.96 -42.72 -16.12
CA ALA A 586 2.40 -41.37 -16.15
C ALA A 586 2.68 -40.64 -17.46
N VAL A 587 3.79 -40.96 -18.12
CA VAL A 587 4.19 -40.35 -19.40
C VAL A 587 3.86 -41.24 -20.61
N THR A 588 3.05 -42.30 -20.46
CA THR A 588 2.49 -43.07 -21.59
C THR A 588 1.03 -43.46 -21.51
N GLY A 589 0.47 -43.79 -22.69
CA GLY A 589 -0.90 -44.26 -22.82
C GLY A 589 -1.89 -43.26 -22.22
N ALA A 590 -2.86 -43.76 -21.45
CA ALA A 590 -3.88 -42.94 -20.81
C ALA A 590 -3.30 -41.96 -19.77
N GLY A 591 -2.16 -42.26 -19.15
CA GLY A 591 -1.49 -41.34 -18.23
C GLY A 591 -0.97 -40.08 -18.94
N ALA A 592 -0.34 -40.26 -20.10
CA ALA A 592 0.15 -39.15 -20.93
C ALA A 592 -0.97 -38.29 -21.48
N GLU A 593 -2.07 -38.89 -21.93
CA GLU A 593 -3.26 -38.17 -22.39
C GLU A 593 -3.79 -37.24 -21.29
N LEU A 594 -3.97 -37.78 -20.07
CA LEU A 594 -4.44 -37.01 -18.93
C LEU A 594 -3.47 -35.90 -18.51
N LEU A 595 -2.16 -36.20 -18.51
CA LEU A 595 -1.09 -35.26 -18.19
C LEU A 595 -1.06 -34.09 -19.19
N GLN A 596 -1.18 -34.36 -20.49
CA GLN A 596 -1.17 -33.36 -21.55
C GLN A 596 -2.45 -32.52 -21.63
N GLU A 597 -3.62 -33.13 -21.46
CA GLU A 597 -4.91 -32.44 -21.62
C GLU A 597 -5.37 -31.70 -20.36
N THR A 598 -5.01 -32.21 -19.17
CA THR A 598 -5.55 -31.70 -17.89
C THR A 598 -4.50 -31.05 -17.00
N PHE A 599 -3.41 -31.75 -16.69
CA PHE A 599 -2.51 -31.32 -15.61
C PHE A 599 -1.42 -30.34 -16.06
N LEU A 600 -0.69 -30.65 -17.14
CA LEU A 600 0.37 -29.77 -17.65
C LEU A 600 -0.15 -28.37 -18.02
N PRO A 601 -1.31 -28.19 -18.70
CA PRO A 601 -1.83 -26.85 -18.98
C PRO A 601 -2.07 -26.02 -17.72
N LYS A 602 -2.67 -26.62 -16.68
CA LYS A 602 -2.94 -25.97 -15.38
C LYS A 602 -1.65 -25.66 -14.63
N PHE A 603 -0.75 -26.64 -14.56
CA PHE A 603 0.56 -26.50 -13.92
C PHE A 603 1.32 -25.34 -14.57
N LEU A 604 1.51 -25.35 -15.89
CA LEU A 604 2.25 -24.32 -16.63
C LEU A 604 1.69 -22.91 -16.36
N GLN A 605 0.36 -22.73 -16.37
CA GLN A 605 -0.25 -21.42 -16.09
C GLN A 605 0.01 -20.89 -14.67
N SER A 606 0.15 -21.79 -13.69
CA SER A 606 0.44 -21.43 -12.30
C SER A 606 1.90 -21.02 -12.07
N GLN A 607 2.82 -21.39 -12.96
CA GLN A 607 4.25 -21.16 -12.76
C GLN A 607 4.68 -19.73 -13.09
N ARG A 608 5.61 -19.18 -12.31
CA ARG A 608 6.16 -17.83 -12.55
C ARG A 608 6.99 -17.74 -13.84
N TRP A 609 7.76 -18.80 -14.14
CA TRP A 609 8.64 -18.88 -15.31
C TRP A 609 7.91 -19.10 -16.64
N PHE A 610 6.60 -19.38 -16.63
CA PHE A 610 5.83 -19.55 -17.86
C PHE A 610 5.55 -18.20 -18.54
N GLY A 611 6.22 -17.93 -19.65
CA GLY A 611 6.24 -16.61 -20.30
C GLY A 611 5.02 -16.28 -21.18
N ALA A 612 4.11 -17.23 -21.42
CA ALA A 612 2.99 -17.07 -22.35
C ALA A 612 1.62 -16.92 -21.67
N LYS A 613 1.56 -16.32 -20.47
CA LYS A 613 0.32 -16.15 -19.68
C LYS A 613 -0.77 -15.33 -20.37
N SER A 614 -0.40 -14.48 -21.32
CA SER A 614 -1.32 -13.66 -22.12
C SER A 614 -1.85 -14.36 -23.39
N ARG A 615 -1.33 -15.55 -23.72
CA ARG A 615 -1.75 -16.34 -24.90
C ARG A 615 -2.58 -17.54 -24.47
N THR A 616 -3.66 -17.82 -25.20
CA THR A 616 -4.51 -18.98 -24.93
C THR A 616 -3.83 -20.26 -25.42
N VAL A 617 -3.54 -21.18 -24.50
CA VAL A 617 -2.98 -22.50 -24.81
C VAL A 617 -4.05 -23.34 -25.51
N LYS A 618 -3.74 -23.81 -26.72
CA LYS A 618 -4.60 -24.70 -27.51
C LYS A 618 -4.33 -26.16 -27.19
N ASN A 619 -3.06 -26.54 -27.07
CA ASN A 619 -2.66 -27.91 -26.76
C ASN A 619 -1.25 -27.96 -26.15
N VAL A 620 -0.98 -28.97 -25.32
CA VAL A 620 0.34 -29.30 -24.77
C VAL A 620 0.70 -30.72 -25.18
N CYS A 621 1.85 -30.92 -25.84
CA CYS A 621 2.31 -32.23 -26.32
C CYS A 621 3.69 -32.55 -25.74
N ILE A 622 3.86 -33.72 -25.13
CA ILE A 622 5.16 -34.29 -24.75
C ILE A 622 5.83 -34.80 -26.04
N THR A 623 6.90 -34.14 -26.47
CA THR A 623 7.65 -34.51 -27.68
C THR A 623 8.77 -35.49 -27.41
N ASP A 624 9.36 -35.45 -26.22
CA ASP A 624 10.36 -36.43 -25.78
C ASP A 624 10.41 -36.53 -24.25
N VAL A 625 10.96 -37.64 -23.75
CA VAL A 625 11.16 -37.93 -22.33
C VAL A 625 12.61 -38.35 -22.10
N LEU A 626 13.31 -37.59 -21.26
CA LEU A 626 14.73 -37.76 -20.98
C LEU A 626 14.88 -38.34 -19.55
N PRO A 627 15.06 -39.66 -19.39
CA PRO A 627 15.11 -40.28 -18.06
C PRO A 627 16.34 -39.85 -17.27
N ILE A 628 16.18 -39.73 -15.94
CA ILE A 628 17.26 -39.53 -14.98
C ILE A 628 17.42 -40.84 -14.20
N ASP A 629 18.45 -41.61 -14.54
CA ASP A 629 18.67 -42.95 -13.96
C ASP A 629 18.74 -42.96 -12.42
N ASP A 630 18.44 -44.11 -11.84
CA ASP A 630 18.42 -44.41 -10.39
C ASP A 630 17.34 -43.66 -9.57
N ILE A 631 16.53 -42.80 -10.21
CA ILE A 631 15.42 -42.06 -9.60
C ILE A 631 14.21 -42.17 -10.55
N ASP A 632 12.98 -42.22 -10.01
CA ASP A 632 11.76 -42.19 -10.84
C ASP A 632 11.46 -40.76 -11.36
N ALA A 633 12.40 -40.22 -12.15
CA ALA A 633 12.44 -38.85 -12.64
C ALA A 633 12.85 -38.76 -14.12
N ALA A 634 12.39 -37.71 -14.81
CA ALA A 634 12.75 -37.41 -16.20
C ALA A 634 12.64 -35.91 -16.51
N VAL A 635 13.29 -35.44 -17.56
CA VAL A 635 13.01 -34.13 -18.16
C VAL A 635 12.05 -34.33 -19.34
N LEU A 636 10.88 -33.70 -19.28
CA LEU A 636 9.92 -33.69 -20.38
C LEU A 636 10.21 -32.53 -21.32
N LEU A 637 10.25 -32.81 -22.63
CA LEU A 637 10.19 -31.77 -23.65
C LEU A 637 8.75 -31.60 -24.09
N LEU A 638 8.22 -30.37 -23.97
CA LEU A 638 6.83 -30.05 -24.24
C LEU A 638 6.73 -29.06 -25.40
N ARG A 639 5.99 -29.40 -26.46
CA ARG A 639 5.51 -28.44 -27.45
C ARG A 639 4.18 -27.87 -27.02
N ILE A 640 4.08 -26.56 -26.95
CA ILE A 640 2.85 -25.83 -26.60
C ILE A 640 2.35 -25.09 -27.82
N ASP A 641 1.18 -25.49 -28.30
CA ASP A 641 0.51 -24.85 -29.42
C ASP A 641 -0.49 -23.82 -28.87
N TYR A 642 -0.51 -22.61 -29.42
CA TYR A 642 -1.42 -21.53 -29.01
C TYR A 642 -2.53 -21.32 -30.04
N THR A 643 -3.59 -20.58 -29.68
CA THR A 643 -4.66 -20.22 -30.63
C THR A 643 -4.18 -19.27 -31.73
N GLU A 644 -3.16 -18.45 -31.43
CA GLU A 644 -2.55 -17.48 -32.35
C GLU A 644 -1.03 -17.44 -32.16
N GLY A 645 -0.28 -17.29 -33.26
CA GLY A 645 1.19 -17.25 -33.29
C GLY A 645 1.88 -18.62 -33.29
N ASP A 646 3.22 -18.62 -33.23
CA ASP A 646 4.04 -19.83 -33.29
C ASP A 646 4.01 -20.63 -31.97
N SER A 647 4.26 -21.94 -32.07
CA SER A 647 4.36 -22.86 -30.94
C SER A 647 5.68 -22.67 -30.17
N ASP A 648 5.65 -22.91 -28.87
CA ASP A 648 6.85 -22.87 -28.01
C ASP A 648 7.30 -24.28 -27.60
N LEU A 649 8.61 -24.44 -27.37
CA LEU A 649 9.19 -25.62 -26.76
C LEU A 649 9.56 -25.31 -25.30
N TYR A 650 9.20 -26.19 -24.37
CA TYR A 650 9.52 -26.07 -22.94
C TYR A 650 10.19 -27.33 -22.40
N SER A 651 11.06 -27.17 -21.40
CA SER A 651 11.62 -28.25 -20.60
C SER A 651 11.01 -28.25 -19.20
N VAL A 652 10.50 -29.41 -18.77
CA VAL A 652 9.90 -29.59 -17.44
C VAL A 652 10.46 -30.86 -16.80
N PRO A 653 11.40 -30.75 -15.85
CA PRO A 653 11.82 -31.86 -15.02
C PRO A 653 10.65 -32.35 -14.14
N VAL A 654 10.35 -33.64 -14.18
CA VAL A 654 9.26 -34.28 -13.44
C VAL A 654 9.75 -35.51 -12.68
N ALA A 655 9.18 -35.77 -11.52
CA ALA A 655 9.47 -36.96 -10.72
C ALA A 655 8.19 -37.53 -10.11
N ALA A 656 8.10 -38.85 -10.05
CA ALA A 656 7.04 -39.54 -9.32
C ALA A 656 7.52 -39.82 -7.89
N VAL A 657 6.74 -39.35 -6.92
CA VAL A 657 7.02 -39.52 -5.48
C VAL A 657 5.84 -40.21 -4.81
N SER A 658 6.13 -41.13 -3.89
CA SER A 658 5.13 -41.97 -3.22
C SER A 658 4.99 -41.64 -1.73
N GLY A 659 3.78 -41.80 -1.18
CA GLY A 659 3.55 -41.84 0.27
C GLY A 659 3.93 -40.54 0.99
N ASP A 660 4.59 -40.67 2.13
CA ASP A 660 4.91 -39.54 3.03
C ASP A 660 5.69 -38.41 2.32
N HIS A 661 6.60 -38.73 1.40
CA HIS A 661 7.35 -37.72 0.67
C HIS A 661 6.49 -36.86 -0.27
N ALA A 662 5.40 -37.43 -0.82
CA ALA A 662 4.44 -36.68 -1.62
C ALA A 662 3.62 -35.71 -0.75
N GLU A 663 3.28 -36.11 0.48
CA GLU A 663 2.58 -35.26 1.44
C GLU A 663 3.48 -34.13 1.97
N ASP A 664 4.74 -34.43 2.28
CA ASP A 664 5.73 -33.43 2.69
C ASP A 664 5.89 -32.36 1.61
N LEU A 665 6.03 -32.76 0.34
CA LEU A 665 6.13 -31.81 -0.77
C LEU A 665 4.84 -31.02 -1.03
N ARG A 666 3.65 -31.59 -0.77
CA ARG A 666 2.38 -30.84 -0.82
C ARG A 666 2.33 -29.75 0.25
N ALA A 667 2.90 -30.00 1.42
CA ALA A 667 2.95 -29.03 2.52
C ALA A 667 4.05 -27.97 2.32
N GLU A 668 5.26 -28.39 1.96
CA GLU A 668 6.46 -27.54 1.91
C GLU A 668 6.62 -26.80 0.57
N ALA A 669 6.18 -27.41 -0.54
CA ALA A 669 6.38 -26.88 -1.90
C ALA A 669 5.17 -27.13 -2.81
N PRO A 670 3.95 -26.65 -2.48
CA PRO A 670 2.72 -26.96 -3.21
C PRO A 670 2.76 -26.58 -4.70
N LEU A 671 3.48 -25.50 -5.05
CA LEU A 671 3.66 -25.07 -6.45
C LEU A 671 4.52 -26.02 -7.29
N SER A 672 5.17 -27.01 -6.67
CA SER A 672 5.89 -28.08 -7.38
C SER A 672 4.99 -29.24 -7.78
N ILE A 673 3.77 -29.35 -7.24
CA ILE A 673 2.88 -30.47 -7.55
C ILE A 673 2.27 -30.29 -8.94
N ILE A 674 2.49 -31.27 -9.83
CA ILE A 674 1.94 -31.30 -11.19
C ILE A 674 0.60 -32.04 -11.18
N ALA A 675 0.53 -33.20 -10.52
CA ALA A 675 -0.67 -34.02 -10.45
C ALA A 675 -0.61 -35.03 -9.28
N GLY A 676 -1.77 -35.48 -8.79
CA GLY A 676 -1.85 -36.68 -7.96
C GLY A 676 -1.68 -37.95 -8.81
N MET A 677 -1.03 -38.98 -8.25
CA MET A 677 -0.79 -40.27 -8.90
C MET A 677 -1.38 -41.42 -8.07
N GLN A 678 -1.96 -42.41 -8.75
CA GLN A 678 -2.41 -43.64 -8.11
C GLN A 678 -1.36 -44.76 -8.24
N MET A 679 -0.47 -44.83 -7.26
CA MET A 679 0.67 -45.76 -7.24
C MET A 679 0.30 -47.13 -6.64
N GLY A 680 -0.77 -47.75 -7.15
CA GLY A 680 -1.31 -49.03 -6.66
C GLY A 680 -2.62 -48.90 -5.89
N ALA A 681 -3.12 -50.01 -5.32
CA ALA A 681 -4.48 -50.07 -4.75
C ALA A 681 -4.72 -49.15 -3.54
N ASN A 682 -3.67 -48.86 -2.75
CA ASN A 682 -3.75 -48.10 -1.49
C ASN A 682 -2.66 -47.03 -1.32
N HIS A 683 -1.83 -46.74 -2.33
CA HIS A 683 -0.76 -45.74 -2.20
C HIS A 683 -1.05 -44.54 -3.09
N ALA A 684 -1.27 -43.39 -2.45
CA ALA A 684 -1.33 -42.09 -3.13
C ALA A 684 0.10 -41.57 -3.31
N GLY A 685 0.40 -41.12 -4.52
CA GLY A 685 1.65 -40.44 -4.86
C GLY A 685 1.36 -39.09 -5.52
N ALA A 686 2.41 -38.42 -5.95
CA ALA A 686 2.32 -37.20 -6.74
C ALA A 686 3.36 -37.21 -7.86
N LEU A 687 2.99 -36.62 -8.99
CA LEU A 687 3.93 -36.15 -9.99
C LEU A 687 4.30 -34.72 -9.63
N VAL A 688 5.59 -34.43 -9.48
CA VAL A 688 6.10 -33.14 -9.02
C VAL A 688 7.18 -32.60 -9.95
N ASP A 689 7.45 -31.29 -9.90
CA ASP A 689 8.63 -30.69 -10.52
C ASP A 689 9.89 -31.25 -9.84
N ALA A 690 10.68 -32.01 -10.60
CA ALA A 690 11.78 -32.80 -10.06
C ALA A 690 12.88 -31.96 -9.40
N LEU A 691 12.97 -30.66 -9.69
CA LEU A 691 14.03 -29.80 -9.18
C LEU A 691 13.93 -29.51 -7.66
N VAL A 692 12.81 -29.86 -7.03
CA VAL A 692 12.67 -29.83 -5.56
C VAL A 692 13.39 -31.00 -4.89
N ILE A 693 13.64 -32.10 -5.61
CA ILE A 693 14.26 -33.32 -5.10
C ILE A 693 15.79 -33.18 -5.17
N PRO A 694 16.52 -33.22 -4.03
CA PRO A 694 17.97 -33.08 -4.00
C PRO A 694 18.71 -34.07 -4.90
N GLN A 695 18.29 -35.33 -4.90
CA GLN A 695 18.90 -36.42 -5.67
C GLN A 695 18.86 -36.14 -7.18
N VAL A 696 17.79 -35.50 -7.67
CA VAL A 696 17.66 -35.11 -9.08
C VAL A 696 18.68 -34.03 -9.44
N ARG A 697 18.87 -33.03 -8.57
CA ARG A 697 19.86 -31.97 -8.79
C ARG A 697 21.27 -32.55 -8.85
N ASP A 698 21.57 -33.47 -7.94
CA ASP A 698 22.89 -34.12 -7.86
C ASP A 698 23.14 -35.02 -9.09
N ALA A 699 22.10 -35.69 -9.59
CA ALA A 699 22.17 -36.47 -10.83
C ALA A 699 22.44 -35.60 -12.06
N LEU A 700 21.81 -34.41 -12.17
CA LEU A 700 22.08 -33.46 -13.26
C LEU A 700 23.54 -32.96 -13.23
N LEU A 701 24.08 -32.64 -12.05
CA LEU A 701 25.49 -32.25 -11.90
C LEU A 701 26.45 -33.40 -12.26
N THR A 702 26.11 -34.63 -11.87
CA THR A 702 26.91 -35.83 -12.18
C THR A 702 26.90 -36.14 -13.68
N MET A 703 25.78 -35.94 -14.35
CA MET A 703 25.67 -36.09 -15.81
C MET A 703 26.61 -35.14 -16.56
N ILE A 704 26.67 -33.87 -16.14
CA ILE A 704 27.61 -32.89 -16.71
C ILE A 704 29.06 -33.36 -16.50
N GLY A 705 29.42 -33.79 -15.30
CA GLY A 705 30.78 -34.20 -14.97
C GLY A 705 31.27 -35.51 -15.61
N SER A 706 30.38 -36.48 -15.81
CA SER A 706 30.71 -37.79 -16.38
C SER A 706 30.82 -37.78 -17.90
N GLY A 707 30.13 -36.85 -18.57
CA GLY A 707 30.08 -36.78 -20.02
C GLY A 707 29.26 -37.90 -20.68
N GLU A 708 28.51 -38.66 -19.88
CA GLU A 708 27.70 -39.79 -20.33
C GLU A 708 26.56 -39.32 -21.25
N GLU A 709 26.35 -40.07 -22.32
CA GLU A 709 25.27 -39.85 -23.29
C GLU A 709 24.13 -40.82 -23.00
N LYS A 710 22.91 -40.28 -22.82
CA LYS A 710 21.71 -41.06 -22.53
C LYS A 710 20.74 -40.98 -23.70
N ILE A 711 20.24 -42.14 -24.12
CA ILE A 711 19.24 -42.23 -25.19
C ILE A 711 17.86 -41.87 -24.60
N THR A 712 17.16 -40.95 -25.26
CA THR A 712 15.82 -40.54 -24.85
C THR A 712 14.76 -41.53 -25.32
N ARG A 713 13.52 -41.37 -24.85
CA ARG A 713 12.43 -42.27 -25.23
C ARG A 713 12.12 -42.23 -26.73
N CYS A 714 12.25 -41.08 -27.37
CA CYS A 714 12.08 -40.92 -28.81
C CYS A 714 13.40 -41.13 -29.59
N GLU A 715 14.38 -41.82 -28.99
CA GLU A 715 15.69 -42.14 -29.57
C GLU A 715 16.57 -40.92 -29.91
N GLY A 716 16.30 -39.74 -29.34
CA GLY A 716 17.26 -38.63 -29.26
C GLY A 716 18.36 -38.92 -28.23
N THR A 717 19.24 -37.95 -27.98
CA THR A 717 20.31 -38.10 -26.98
C THR A 717 20.40 -36.90 -26.05
N LEU A 718 20.55 -37.13 -24.74
CA LEU A 718 20.89 -36.13 -23.73
C LEU A 718 22.33 -36.36 -23.28
N ARG A 719 23.16 -35.33 -23.34
CA ARG A 719 24.57 -35.42 -22.97
C ARG A 719 24.97 -34.26 -22.07
N GLY A 720 25.71 -34.59 -21.02
CA GLY A 720 26.44 -33.60 -20.24
C GLY A 720 27.78 -33.26 -20.87
N GLU A 721 28.16 -32.00 -20.88
CA GLU A 721 29.46 -31.54 -21.37
C GLU A 721 30.15 -30.70 -20.30
N ALA A 722 31.09 -31.28 -19.58
CA ALA A 722 31.94 -30.56 -18.63
C ALA A 722 32.99 -29.72 -19.35
N SER A 723 33.24 -28.52 -18.82
CA SER A 723 34.34 -27.68 -19.28
C SER A 723 35.67 -28.07 -18.65
N SER A 724 36.76 -27.53 -19.18
CA SER A 724 38.09 -27.62 -18.56
C SER A 724 38.15 -27.07 -17.12
N ALA A 725 37.26 -26.14 -16.75
CA ALA A 725 37.20 -25.54 -15.42
C ALA A 725 36.32 -26.33 -14.42
N PHE A 726 35.55 -27.34 -14.88
CA PHE A 726 34.60 -28.07 -14.04
C PHE A 726 35.23 -28.68 -12.80
N SER A 727 36.33 -29.44 -12.98
CA SER A 727 36.95 -30.19 -11.88
C SER A 727 37.51 -29.27 -10.79
N SER A 728 38.11 -28.13 -11.20
CA SER A 728 38.62 -27.13 -10.26
C SER A 728 37.52 -26.37 -9.52
N LEU A 729 36.42 -26.04 -10.20
CA LEU A 729 35.31 -25.29 -9.59
C LEU A 729 34.45 -26.16 -8.67
N ARG A 730 34.21 -27.42 -9.06
CA ARG A 730 33.49 -28.40 -8.25
C ARG A 730 34.28 -28.72 -6.97
N GLY A 731 35.57 -29.05 -7.12
CA GLY A 731 36.39 -29.60 -6.04
C GLY A 731 36.03 -31.05 -5.68
N GLU A 732 36.69 -31.58 -4.64
CA GLU A 732 36.51 -32.95 -4.15
C GLU A 732 35.38 -33.03 -3.10
N GLY A 733 34.67 -34.17 -3.05
CA GLY A 733 33.62 -34.45 -2.07
C GLY A 733 32.17 -34.30 -2.58
N GLU A 734 31.21 -34.50 -1.67
CA GLU A 734 29.78 -34.21 -1.87
C GLU A 734 29.53 -32.70 -1.79
N ILE A 735 28.59 -32.20 -2.61
CA ILE A 735 28.29 -30.77 -2.71
C ILE A 735 26.78 -30.59 -2.57
N PRO A 736 26.30 -30.12 -1.40
CA PRO A 736 24.88 -29.90 -1.17
C PRO A 736 24.26 -28.97 -2.22
N SER A 737 23.13 -29.39 -2.79
CA SER A 737 22.38 -28.63 -3.78
C SER A 737 21.15 -27.97 -3.14
N ARG A 738 20.76 -26.78 -3.63
CA ARG A 738 19.48 -26.10 -3.29
C ARG A 738 18.94 -25.31 -4.47
N ARG A 739 17.63 -25.03 -4.49
CA ARG A 739 17.03 -24.12 -5.48
C ARG A 739 17.31 -22.66 -5.10
N GLY A 740 17.58 -21.80 -6.09
CA GLY A 740 17.69 -20.35 -5.89
C GLY A 740 16.34 -19.71 -5.58
N SER A 741 16.33 -18.63 -4.79
CA SER A 741 15.13 -17.88 -4.40
C SER A 741 14.66 -16.87 -5.45
N ALA A 742 15.56 -16.40 -6.32
CA ALA A 742 15.27 -15.48 -7.42
C ALA A 742 14.80 -16.27 -8.66
N GLU A 743 13.49 -16.52 -8.76
CA GLU A 743 12.91 -17.27 -9.88
C GLU A 743 12.47 -16.31 -11.00
N GLN A 744 13.21 -16.31 -12.12
CA GLN A 744 12.92 -15.55 -13.35
C GLN A 744 12.24 -16.47 -14.40
N SER A 745 12.55 -16.29 -15.70
CA SER A 745 12.13 -17.16 -16.83
C SER A 745 12.76 -18.55 -16.81
N ASN A 746 13.76 -18.78 -15.96
CA ASN A 746 14.54 -20.02 -15.83
C ASN A 746 14.67 -20.41 -14.34
N THR A 747 15.05 -21.66 -14.05
CA THR A 747 15.26 -22.14 -12.67
C THR A 747 16.75 -22.33 -12.38
N SER A 748 17.26 -21.66 -11.35
CA SER A 748 18.67 -21.77 -10.93
C SER A 748 18.85 -22.71 -9.74
N LEU A 749 19.85 -23.60 -9.82
CA LEU A 749 20.26 -24.51 -8.76
C LEU A 749 21.64 -24.12 -8.26
N LEU A 750 21.81 -24.00 -6.95
CA LEU A 750 23.07 -23.60 -6.30
C LEU A 750 23.70 -24.82 -5.63
N TYR A 751 25.00 -25.01 -5.84
CA TYR A 751 25.78 -26.10 -5.25
C TYR A 751 26.85 -25.53 -4.30
N ASP A 752 26.57 -25.58 -3.00
CA ASP A 752 27.45 -25.17 -1.88
C ASP A 752 28.22 -23.84 -2.07
N GLY A 753 27.59 -22.87 -2.74
CA GLY A 753 28.23 -21.57 -3.01
C GLY A 753 29.37 -21.61 -4.05
N LYS A 754 29.58 -22.72 -4.76
CA LYS A 754 30.66 -22.91 -5.74
C LYS A 754 30.19 -22.88 -7.18
N LEU A 755 29.05 -23.52 -7.46
CA LEU A 755 28.50 -23.64 -8.82
C LEU A 755 27.03 -23.22 -8.85
N ILE A 756 26.61 -22.73 -10.00
CA ILE A 756 25.21 -22.43 -10.32
C ILE A 756 24.83 -23.14 -11.63
N LEU A 757 23.74 -23.92 -11.61
CA LEU A 757 23.15 -24.56 -12.80
C LEU A 757 21.84 -23.86 -13.14
N LYS A 758 21.81 -23.15 -14.26
CA LYS A 758 20.60 -22.54 -14.85
C LYS A 758 19.92 -23.58 -15.74
N ILE A 759 18.69 -23.98 -15.40
CA ILE A 759 17.85 -24.86 -16.21
C ILE A 759 16.91 -24.00 -17.05
N PHE A 760 17.03 -24.11 -18.38
CA PHE A 760 16.24 -23.34 -19.33
C PHE A 760 14.84 -23.92 -19.44
N ARG A 761 13.83 -23.15 -19.03
CA ARG A 761 12.42 -23.60 -19.06
C ARG A 761 11.82 -23.47 -20.45
N ARG A 762 12.00 -22.34 -21.11
CA ARG A 762 11.64 -22.17 -22.53
C ARG A 762 12.86 -22.45 -23.39
N LEU A 763 12.75 -23.39 -24.31
CA LEU A 763 13.84 -23.83 -25.17
C LEU A 763 13.72 -23.20 -26.57
N GLN A 764 14.87 -22.94 -27.18
CA GLN A 764 15.00 -22.62 -28.60
C GLN A 764 15.97 -23.61 -29.21
N THR A 765 15.60 -24.20 -30.35
CA THR A 765 16.46 -25.14 -31.07
C THR A 765 17.77 -24.46 -31.47
N GLY A 766 18.90 -25.03 -31.05
CA GLY A 766 20.24 -24.49 -31.23
C GLY A 766 21.02 -24.35 -29.92
N GLU A 767 22.29 -23.97 -30.05
CA GLU A 767 23.14 -23.66 -28.89
C GLU A 767 22.72 -22.32 -28.25
N ASN A 768 22.53 -22.30 -26.93
CA ASN A 768 22.17 -21.08 -26.21
C ASN A 768 23.37 -20.09 -26.19
N PRO A 769 23.18 -18.79 -26.48
CA PRO A 769 24.27 -17.82 -26.54
C PRO A 769 25.07 -17.69 -25.24
N ASP A 770 24.44 -17.85 -24.08
CA ASP A 770 25.09 -17.77 -22.77
C ASP A 770 26.09 -18.91 -22.54
N ALA A 771 25.72 -20.12 -22.98
CA ALA A 771 26.62 -21.28 -22.99
C ALA A 771 27.72 -21.14 -24.06
N GLU A 772 27.36 -20.72 -25.27
CA GLU A 772 28.29 -20.57 -26.40
C GLU A 772 29.38 -19.53 -26.10
N ILE A 773 28.97 -18.34 -25.64
CA ILE A 773 29.86 -17.21 -25.33
C ILE A 773 30.64 -17.47 -24.04
N GLY A 774 29.98 -17.93 -22.97
CA GLY A 774 30.64 -18.26 -21.71
C GLY A 774 31.73 -19.31 -21.90
N ARG A 775 31.47 -20.35 -22.69
CA ARG A 775 32.46 -21.39 -23.03
C ARG A 775 33.64 -20.81 -23.81
N PHE A 776 33.40 -19.99 -24.82
CA PHE A 776 34.48 -19.36 -25.58
C PHE A 776 35.34 -18.45 -24.71
N LEU A 777 34.72 -17.59 -23.89
CA LEU A 777 35.41 -16.68 -22.99
C LEU A 777 36.23 -17.43 -21.92
N THR A 778 35.75 -18.57 -21.44
CA THR A 778 36.44 -19.38 -20.43
C THR A 778 37.57 -20.22 -21.03
N GLU A 779 37.29 -20.95 -22.13
CA GLU A 779 38.19 -21.99 -22.64
C GLU A 779 39.14 -21.51 -23.74
N VAL A 780 38.79 -20.46 -24.49
CA VAL A 780 39.57 -19.98 -25.62
C VAL A 780 40.21 -18.64 -25.32
N ALA A 781 39.42 -17.67 -24.85
CA ALA A 781 39.90 -16.32 -24.59
C ALA A 781 40.49 -16.14 -23.18
N HIS A 782 40.19 -17.06 -22.25
CA HIS A 782 40.61 -17.03 -20.85
C HIS A 782 40.34 -15.69 -20.16
N PHE A 783 39.14 -15.14 -20.36
CA PHE A 783 38.72 -13.88 -19.76
C PHE A 783 38.23 -14.11 -18.32
N GLU A 784 38.88 -13.47 -17.35
CA GLU A 784 38.67 -13.75 -15.91
C GLU A 784 37.45 -13.04 -15.30
N HIS A 785 36.91 -12.00 -15.96
CA HIS A 785 35.84 -11.15 -15.42
C HIS A 785 34.44 -11.60 -15.83
N ILE A 786 34.21 -12.92 -15.90
CA ILE A 786 32.91 -13.55 -16.11
C ILE A 786 32.72 -14.70 -15.12
N ALA A 787 31.47 -15.12 -14.90
CA ALA A 787 31.24 -16.41 -14.26
C ALA A 787 31.79 -17.53 -15.17
N PRO A 788 32.81 -18.30 -14.72
CA PRO A 788 33.49 -19.24 -15.59
C PRO A 788 32.52 -20.36 -16.00
N PHE A 789 32.48 -20.67 -17.29
CA PHE A 789 31.70 -21.78 -17.83
C PHE A 789 32.24 -23.10 -17.27
N ALA A 790 31.39 -23.84 -16.56
CA ALA A 790 31.73 -25.11 -15.94
C ALA A 790 31.15 -26.31 -16.71
N GLY A 791 30.10 -26.10 -17.52
CA GLY A 791 29.56 -27.14 -18.40
C GLY A 791 28.14 -26.86 -18.85
N GLN A 792 27.54 -27.79 -19.59
CA GLN A 792 26.16 -27.69 -20.07
C GLN A 792 25.48 -29.05 -20.21
N LEU A 793 24.15 -29.02 -20.35
CA LEU A 793 23.32 -30.16 -20.76
C LEU A 793 22.78 -29.90 -22.16
N VAL A 794 23.03 -30.84 -23.09
CA VAL A 794 22.64 -30.72 -24.50
C VAL A 794 21.75 -31.88 -24.91
N TYR A 795 20.62 -31.57 -25.52
CA TYR A 795 19.74 -32.54 -26.15
C TYR A 795 19.91 -32.50 -27.67
N THR A 796 20.07 -33.65 -28.31
CA THR A 796 20.10 -33.81 -29.76
C THR A 796 18.88 -34.59 -30.23
N ALA A 797 18.06 -33.98 -31.07
CA ALA A 797 16.89 -34.62 -31.65
C ALA A 797 17.31 -35.67 -32.70
N LYS A 798 16.69 -36.86 -32.67
CA LYS A 798 17.02 -37.93 -33.62
C LYS A 798 16.73 -37.57 -35.08
N ASP A 799 15.56 -37.02 -35.35
CA ASP A 799 15.07 -36.87 -36.72
C ASP A 799 15.74 -35.71 -37.47
N SER A 800 16.02 -34.61 -36.77
CA SER A 800 16.67 -33.42 -37.36
C SER A 800 18.18 -33.37 -37.11
N GLY A 801 18.70 -34.08 -36.10
CA GLY A 801 20.07 -33.94 -35.62
C GLY A 801 20.36 -32.59 -34.95
N GLU A 802 19.33 -31.76 -34.73
CA GLU A 802 19.49 -30.45 -34.13
C GLU A 802 19.75 -30.55 -32.63
N THR A 803 20.71 -29.77 -32.16
CA THR A 803 21.10 -29.70 -30.75
C THR A 803 20.40 -28.56 -30.04
N THR A 804 20.00 -28.75 -28.79
CA THR A 804 19.35 -27.74 -27.94
C THR A 804 20.00 -27.72 -26.55
N THR A 805 20.45 -26.57 -26.09
CA THR A 805 20.96 -26.41 -24.72
C THR A 805 19.79 -26.39 -23.72
N ILE A 806 19.77 -27.34 -22.77
CA ILE A 806 18.72 -27.47 -21.73
C ILE A 806 19.18 -26.86 -20.40
N GLY A 807 20.48 -26.84 -20.13
CA GLY A 807 21.00 -26.22 -18.91
C GLY A 807 22.45 -25.77 -19.05
N LEU A 808 22.81 -24.77 -18.27
CA LEU A 808 24.12 -24.11 -18.24
C LEU A 808 24.67 -24.11 -16.81
N LEU A 809 25.87 -24.68 -16.62
CA LEU A 809 26.59 -24.71 -15.36
C LEU A 809 27.73 -23.69 -15.39
N GLN A 810 27.78 -22.82 -14.39
CA GLN A 810 28.81 -21.79 -14.22
C GLN A 810 29.38 -21.81 -12.78
N GLY A 811 30.56 -21.24 -12.61
CA GLY A 811 31.08 -20.89 -11.28
C GLY A 811 30.22 -19.82 -10.62
N LEU A 812 29.90 -19.98 -9.34
CA LEU A 812 29.21 -18.97 -8.56
C LEU A 812 30.22 -17.89 -8.13
N VAL A 813 29.89 -16.63 -8.37
CA VAL A 813 30.75 -15.49 -8.05
C VAL A 813 30.26 -14.81 -6.78
N PRO A 814 31.04 -14.81 -5.68
CA PRO A 814 30.74 -14.00 -4.50
C PRO A 814 30.75 -12.52 -4.87
N ASN A 815 29.70 -11.79 -4.50
CA ASN A 815 29.50 -10.40 -4.90
C ASN A 815 28.80 -9.61 -3.78
N ASP A 816 28.90 -8.29 -3.87
CA ASP A 816 28.31 -7.33 -2.92
C ASP A 816 26.94 -6.80 -3.41
N GLY A 817 26.38 -7.40 -4.47
CA GLY A 817 25.14 -6.98 -5.14
C GLY A 817 25.28 -6.88 -6.66
N ASP A 818 24.15 -6.70 -7.35
CA ASP A 818 24.17 -6.38 -8.77
C ASP A 818 24.55 -4.90 -9.02
N GLY A 819 25.02 -4.61 -10.23
CA GLY A 819 25.50 -3.30 -10.61
C GLY A 819 24.40 -2.24 -10.61
N TRP A 820 23.12 -2.63 -10.68
CA TRP A 820 21.99 -1.72 -10.63
C TRP A 820 21.74 -1.24 -9.20
N GLU A 821 21.58 -2.17 -8.25
CA GLU A 821 21.38 -1.87 -6.83
C GLU A 821 22.55 -1.07 -6.26
N TRP A 822 23.78 -1.46 -6.61
CA TRP A 822 24.98 -0.72 -6.19
C TRP A 822 25.01 0.71 -6.73
N THR A 823 24.64 0.89 -8.01
CA THR A 823 24.59 2.23 -8.62
C THR A 823 23.56 3.12 -7.94
N LEU A 824 22.36 2.61 -7.65
CA LEU A 824 21.32 3.39 -6.97
C LEU A 824 21.74 3.79 -5.55
N ALA A 825 22.37 2.88 -4.80
CA ALA A 825 22.90 3.19 -3.48
C ALA A 825 23.95 4.32 -3.54
N GLN A 826 24.82 4.31 -4.56
CA GLN A 826 25.82 5.37 -4.75
C GLN A 826 25.21 6.73 -5.13
N ILE A 827 24.12 6.74 -5.90
CA ILE A 827 23.37 7.97 -6.20
C ILE A 827 22.70 8.53 -4.92
N GLU A 828 22.16 7.65 -4.08
CA GLU A 828 21.51 8.05 -2.81
C GLU A 828 22.53 8.59 -1.79
N GLU A 829 23.70 7.96 -1.68
CA GLU A 829 24.76 8.38 -0.76
C GLU A 829 25.39 9.73 -1.14
N SER A 830 25.41 10.10 -2.41
CA SER A 830 26.13 11.27 -2.89
C SER A 830 25.39 12.63 -2.76
N LYS A 831 24.21 12.67 -2.12
CA LYS A 831 23.41 13.89 -1.78
C LYS A 831 23.44 14.99 -2.87
N HIS A 832 22.97 14.67 -4.07
CA HIS A 832 22.86 15.59 -5.23
C HIS A 832 24.19 15.95 -5.90
N GLY A 833 24.93 14.93 -6.36
CA GLY A 833 26.09 15.10 -7.24
C GLY A 833 26.82 13.81 -7.52
N THR A 834 27.72 13.81 -8.50
CA THR A 834 28.50 12.62 -8.87
C THR A 834 29.64 12.37 -7.87
N SER A 835 29.62 11.22 -7.18
CA SER A 835 30.76 10.83 -6.33
C SER A 835 31.96 10.46 -7.19
N THR A 836 33.16 10.88 -6.79
CA THR A 836 34.40 10.49 -7.47
C THR A 836 34.60 8.98 -7.47
N GLY A 837 34.14 8.28 -6.43
CA GLY A 837 34.17 6.82 -6.34
C GLY A 837 33.32 6.13 -7.40
N TYR A 838 32.13 6.66 -7.71
CA TYR A 838 31.27 6.09 -8.75
C TYR A 838 31.84 6.29 -10.16
N ILE A 839 32.45 7.44 -10.43
CA ILE A 839 33.08 7.70 -11.74
C ILE A 839 34.24 6.75 -12.04
N GLU A 840 35.08 6.47 -11.04
CA GLU A 840 36.14 5.47 -11.18
C GLU A 840 35.56 4.07 -11.42
N ALA A 841 34.45 3.73 -10.76
CA ALA A 841 33.77 2.46 -10.99
C ALA A 841 33.15 2.38 -12.41
N ALA A 842 32.49 3.44 -12.89
CA ALA A 842 31.95 3.50 -14.25
C ALA A 842 33.07 3.38 -15.31
N LYS A 843 34.22 4.01 -15.06
CA LYS A 843 35.41 3.86 -15.90
C LYS A 843 35.93 2.42 -15.90
N LEU A 844 36.05 1.80 -14.72
CA LEU A 844 36.48 0.40 -14.61
C LEU A 844 35.53 -0.55 -15.34
N LEU A 845 34.22 -0.36 -15.21
CA LEU A 845 33.21 -1.13 -15.95
C LEU A 845 33.39 -0.97 -17.47
N GLY A 846 33.70 0.25 -17.92
CA GLY A 846 34.08 0.51 -19.31
C GLY A 846 35.29 -0.31 -19.75
N GLN A 847 36.36 -0.30 -18.95
CA GLN A 847 37.58 -1.08 -19.23
C GLN A 847 37.27 -2.57 -19.34
N ARG A 848 36.49 -3.15 -18.41
CA ARG A 848 36.09 -4.56 -18.43
C ARG A 848 35.26 -4.90 -19.67
N THR A 849 34.37 -4.00 -20.07
CA THR A 849 33.58 -4.16 -21.31
C THR A 849 34.47 -4.16 -22.55
N GLY A 850 35.46 -3.26 -22.63
CA GLY A 850 36.43 -3.23 -23.72
C GLY A 850 37.29 -4.50 -23.78
N GLN A 851 37.78 -4.95 -22.63
CA GLN A 851 38.57 -6.17 -22.50
C GLN A 851 37.77 -7.42 -22.88
N MET A 852 36.48 -7.48 -22.53
CA MET A 852 35.58 -8.54 -22.99
C MET A 852 35.48 -8.57 -24.53
N HIS A 853 35.33 -7.41 -25.18
CA HIS A 853 35.28 -7.37 -26.65
C HIS A 853 36.62 -7.79 -27.29
N VAL A 854 37.76 -7.45 -26.67
CA VAL A 854 39.07 -7.96 -27.09
C VAL A 854 39.13 -9.48 -26.95
N ALA A 855 38.64 -10.02 -25.83
CA ALA A 855 38.56 -11.45 -25.60
C ALA A 855 37.67 -12.15 -26.66
N LEU A 856 36.51 -11.59 -26.99
CA LEU A 856 35.60 -12.12 -28.04
C LEU A 856 36.17 -12.00 -29.45
N ALA A 857 37.17 -11.15 -29.68
CA ALA A 857 37.89 -11.03 -30.93
C ALA A 857 39.11 -11.97 -31.02
N THR A 858 39.37 -12.80 -30.00
CA THR A 858 40.51 -13.73 -29.97
C THR A 858 40.49 -14.64 -31.20
N SER A 859 41.66 -14.75 -31.86
CA SER A 859 41.80 -15.56 -33.08
C SER A 859 41.40 -17.01 -32.85
N THR A 860 40.47 -17.51 -33.66
CA THR A 860 39.90 -18.84 -33.51
C THR A 860 39.56 -19.47 -34.86
N LYS A 861 39.48 -20.80 -34.89
CA LYS A 861 38.99 -21.56 -36.04
C LYS A 861 37.45 -21.68 -36.05
N ASN A 862 36.78 -21.30 -34.96
CA ASN A 862 35.32 -21.33 -34.89
C ASN A 862 34.74 -20.14 -35.69
N PRO A 863 34.01 -20.37 -36.79
CA PRO A 863 33.48 -19.30 -37.64
C PRO A 863 32.49 -18.37 -36.91
N ALA A 864 31.84 -18.85 -35.85
CA ALA A 864 30.91 -18.05 -35.04
C ALA A 864 31.62 -16.92 -34.27
N PHE A 865 32.89 -17.12 -33.91
CA PHE A 865 33.73 -16.16 -33.17
C PHE A 865 34.86 -15.56 -34.01
N ALA A 866 35.06 -16.04 -35.24
CA ALA A 866 36.02 -15.44 -36.15
C ALA A 866 35.67 -13.97 -36.40
N CYS A 867 36.59 -13.07 -36.07
CA CYS A 867 36.41 -11.64 -36.22
C CYS A 867 36.25 -11.26 -37.70
N ASP A 868 35.16 -10.56 -38.04
CA ASP A 868 34.91 -10.05 -39.39
C ASP A 868 35.20 -8.53 -39.44
N GLY A 869 35.70 -8.05 -40.58
CA GLY A 869 35.63 -6.62 -40.87
C GLY A 869 34.19 -6.20 -41.17
N THR A 870 33.83 -4.97 -40.81
CA THR A 870 32.50 -4.45 -41.17
C THR A 870 32.45 -4.16 -42.68
N ASP A 871 31.44 -4.68 -43.37
CA ASP A 871 31.21 -4.41 -44.79
C ASP A 871 29.90 -3.62 -45.01
N ALA A 872 29.66 -3.19 -46.26
CA ALA A 872 28.47 -2.43 -46.61
C ALA A 872 27.17 -3.24 -46.38
N ALA A 873 27.21 -4.56 -46.55
CA ALA A 873 26.05 -5.42 -46.34
C ALA A 873 25.68 -5.51 -44.86
N ALA A 874 26.66 -5.51 -43.96
CA ALA A 874 26.43 -5.50 -42.52
C ALA A 874 25.80 -4.19 -42.05
N LEU A 875 26.30 -3.06 -42.56
CA LEU A 875 25.74 -1.73 -42.26
C LEU A 875 24.31 -1.58 -42.80
N ASP A 876 24.01 -2.14 -43.98
CA ASP A 876 22.66 -2.17 -44.53
C ASP A 876 21.70 -3.04 -43.69
N ARG A 877 22.16 -4.17 -43.16
CA ARG A 877 21.39 -4.99 -42.21
C ARG A 877 21.09 -4.21 -40.93
N ASP A 878 22.08 -3.54 -40.36
CA ASP A 878 21.87 -2.74 -39.14
C ASP A 878 20.90 -1.57 -39.39
N ALA A 879 21.01 -0.89 -40.54
CA ALA A 879 20.09 0.19 -40.91
C ALA A 879 18.65 -0.31 -41.11
N THR A 880 18.48 -1.44 -41.82
CA THR A 880 17.17 -2.05 -42.05
C THR A 880 16.52 -2.50 -40.74
N ARG A 881 17.31 -3.03 -39.80
CA ARG A 881 16.83 -3.38 -38.46
C ARG A 881 16.36 -2.15 -37.68
N LEU A 882 17.13 -1.06 -37.72
CA LEU A 882 16.74 0.21 -37.11
C LEU A 882 15.43 0.76 -37.72
N GLU A 883 15.26 0.70 -39.04
CA GLU A 883 14.00 1.10 -39.70
C GLU A 883 12.79 0.29 -39.25
N ALA A 884 12.96 -1.03 -39.13
CA ALA A 884 11.92 -1.91 -38.61
C ALA A 884 11.55 -1.53 -37.17
N GLN A 885 12.56 -1.29 -36.31
CA GLN A 885 12.34 -0.88 -34.92
C GLN A 885 11.63 0.48 -34.82
N ILE A 886 11.99 1.46 -35.67
CA ILE A 886 11.30 2.76 -35.77
C ILE A 886 9.82 2.54 -36.10
N ALA A 887 9.50 1.67 -37.07
CA ALA A 887 8.13 1.40 -37.45
C ALA A 887 7.32 0.77 -36.31
N ILE A 888 7.90 -0.21 -35.59
CA ILE A 888 7.27 -0.87 -34.44
C ILE A 888 7.00 0.14 -33.31
N ALA A 889 8.01 0.92 -32.92
CA ALA A 889 7.89 1.90 -31.84
C ALA A 889 6.86 2.99 -32.14
N ILE A 890 6.85 3.52 -33.36
CA ILE A 890 5.85 4.52 -33.79
C ILE A 890 4.44 3.94 -33.71
N ASN A 891 4.23 2.70 -34.14
CA ASN A 891 2.92 2.06 -34.07
C ASN A 891 2.50 1.81 -32.62
N ALA A 892 3.41 1.38 -31.74
CA ALA A 892 3.15 1.18 -30.32
C ALA A 892 2.68 2.49 -29.64
N VAL A 893 3.43 3.58 -29.86
CA VAL A 893 3.08 4.90 -29.31
C VAL A 893 1.75 5.40 -29.88
N LYS A 894 1.50 5.26 -31.20
CA LYS A 894 0.20 5.65 -31.81
C LYS A 894 -0.99 4.92 -31.19
N ASN A 895 -0.86 3.61 -31.00
CA ASN A 895 -1.95 2.77 -30.48
C ASN A 895 -2.29 3.08 -29.02
N ARG A 896 -1.34 3.62 -28.25
CA ARG A 896 -1.51 3.98 -26.85
C ARG A 896 -1.52 5.48 -26.59
N PHE A 897 -1.48 6.31 -27.63
CA PHE A 897 -1.31 7.76 -27.52
C PHE A 897 -2.36 8.42 -26.61
N ALA A 898 -3.63 8.02 -26.77
CA ALA A 898 -4.74 8.55 -25.96
C ALA A 898 -4.75 8.07 -24.49
N ALA A 899 -3.93 7.07 -24.15
CA ALA A 899 -3.79 6.52 -22.82
C ALA A 899 -2.48 6.97 -22.12
N LEU A 900 -1.68 7.82 -22.77
CA LEU A 900 -0.50 8.40 -22.16
C LEU A 900 -0.89 9.53 -21.19
N PRO A 901 -0.14 9.73 -20.10
CA PRO A 901 -0.29 10.91 -19.24
C PRO A 901 -0.18 12.22 -20.03
N ASP A 902 -0.93 13.26 -19.60
CA ASP A 902 -1.02 14.55 -20.32
C ASP A 902 0.34 15.21 -20.56
N GLU A 903 1.24 15.10 -19.58
CA GLU A 903 2.61 15.64 -19.64
C GLU A 903 3.49 14.98 -20.72
N LEU A 904 3.13 13.77 -21.16
CA LEU A 904 3.86 13.00 -22.17
C LEU A 904 3.26 13.14 -23.58
N LEU A 905 2.07 13.71 -23.72
CA LEU A 905 1.41 13.89 -25.01
C LEU A 905 2.22 14.79 -25.96
N GLY A 906 2.81 15.87 -25.42
CA GLY A 906 3.67 16.79 -26.19
C GLY A 906 4.93 16.10 -26.72
N PRO A 907 5.80 15.55 -25.85
CA PRO A 907 6.98 14.79 -26.26
C PRO A 907 6.66 13.61 -27.19
N ALA A 908 5.57 12.87 -26.95
CA ALA A 908 5.14 11.76 -27.80
C ALA A 908 4.71 12.26 -29.19
N ALA A 909 4.00 13.38 -29.30
CA ALA A 909 3.64 13.98 -30.58
C ALA A 909 4.89 14.43 -31.36
N THR A 910 5.87 15.01 -30.65
CA THR A 910 7.16 15.40 -31.22
C THR A 910 7.88 14.18 -31.78
N LEU A 911 8.00 13.08 -31.03
CA LEU A 911 8.59 11.82 -31.50
C LEU A 911 7.92 11.32 -32.79
N LEU A 912 6.57 11.31 -32.83
CA LEU A 912 5.80 10.88 -34.00
C LEU A 912 6.09 11.76 -35.24
N SER A 913 6.30 13.06 -35.04
CA SER A 913 6.67 14.01 -36.10
C SER A 913 8.09 13.79 -36.64
N LYS A 914 8.99 13.29 -35.79
CA LYS A 914 10.43 13.09 -36.08
C LYS A 914 10.75 11.77 -36.78
N ARG A 915 9.74 11.04 -37.27
CA ARG A 915 9.92 9.80 -38.05
C ARG A 915 10.95 9.93 -39.17
N LYS A 916 10.93 11.04 -39.92
CA LYS A 916 11.87 11.27 -41.03
C LYS A 916 13.31 11.44 -40.54
N ASP A 917 13.51 12.08 -39.40
CA ASP A 917 14.84 12.32 -38.83
C ASP A 917 15.44 11.02 -38.32
N MET A 918 14.64 10.15 -37.68
CA MET A 918 15.06 8.81 -37.28
C MET A 918 15.42 7.93 -38.49
N LEU A 919 14.62 7.94 -39.56
CA LEU A 919 14.94 7.23 -40.80
C LEU A 919 16.21 7.78 -41.47
N ALA A 920 16.44 9.10 -41.40
CA ALA A 920 17.68 9.69 -41.89
C ALA A 920 18.93 9.22 -41.12
N MET A 921 18.80 8.80 -39.85
CA MET A 921 19.89 8.16 -39.10
C MET A 921 20.23 6.79 -39.67
N ALA A 922 19.22 5.97 -39.97
CA ALA A 922 19.41 4.68 -40.64
C ALA A 922 20.09 4.84 -42.02
N ASP A 923 19.68 5.84 -42.80
CA ASP A 923 20.30 6.14 -44.08
C ASP A 923 21.74 6.66 -43.99
N ARG A 924 22.13 7.30 -42.87
CA ARG A 924 23.53 7.67 -42.63
C ARG A 924 24.36 6.43 -42.33
N LEU A 925 23.82 5.49 -41.55
CA LEU A 925 24.47 4.22 -41.25
C LEU A 925 24.81 3.42 -42.52
N ARG A 926 23.89 3.37 -43.50
CA ARG A 926 24.14 2.73 -44.82
C ARG A 926 25.28 3.36 -45.61
N ARG A 927 25.55 4.64 -45.40
CA ARG A 927 26.54 5.42 -46.16
C ARG A 927 27.94 5.39 -45.55
N VAL A 928 28.09 4.80 -44.37
CA VAL A 928 29.40 4.58 -43.75
C VAL A 928 30.22 3.61 -44.61
N ALA A 929 31.49 3.93 -44.84
CA ALA A 929 32.38 3.00 -45.51
C ALA A 929 32.75 1.87 -44.54
N GLY A 930 32.47 0.61 -44.90
CA GLY A 930 32.65 -0.54 -44.00
C GLY A 930 34.04 -0.64 -43.36
N ALA A 931 35.10 -0.34 -44.12
CA ALA A 931 36.48 -0.35 -43.62
C ALA A 931 36.75 0.65 -42.46
N GLN A 932 35.90 1.67 -42.30
CA GLN A 932 35.99 2.68 -41.25
C GLN A 932 35.10 2.36 -40.03
N ALA A 933 34.24 1.35 -40.13
CA ALA A 933 33.25 1.00 -39.12
C ALA A 933 33.73 -0.04 -38.09
N GLY A 934 35.02 -0.40 -38.14
CA GLY A 934 35.64 -1.35 -37.21
C GLY A 934 35.24 -2.80 -37.51
N ILE A 935 35.23 -3.62 -36.46
CA ILE A 935 35.00 -5.07 -36.56
C ILE A 935 33.59 -5.51 -36.17
N ARG A 936 33.27 -6.75 -36.49
CA ARG A 936 32.09 -7.46 -35.99
C ARG A 936 32.51 -8.74 -35.27
N ILE A 937 31.96 -8.92 -34.08
CA ILE A 937 32.24 -10.02 -33.16
C ILE A 937 30.95 -10.51 -32.52
N ARG A 938 31.01 -11.60 -31.77
CA ARG A 938 29.96 -11.88 -30.79
C ARG A 938 29.98 -10.78 -29.73
N ILE A 939 28.79 -10.42 -29.28
CA ILE A 939 28.55 -9.39 -28.26
C ILE A 939 27.61 -9.97 -27.21
N HIS A 940 27.47 -9.30 -26.07
CA HIS A 940 26.52 -9.67 -25.03
C HIS A 940 25.06 -9.50 -25.48
N GLY A 941 24.75 -8.42 -26.21
CA GLY A 941 23.48 -8.26 -26.91
C GLY A 941 22.27 -7.82 -26.07
N ASP A 942 22.37 -7.77 -24.74
CA ASP A 942 21.42 -7.11 -23.82
C ASP A 942 22.15 -6.60 -22.57
N TYR A 943 23.21 -5.83 -22.80
CA TYR A 943 24.12 -5.41 -21.74
C TYR A 943 23.59 -4.20 -20.97
N HIS A 944 23.38 -4.36 -19.66
CA HIS A 944 22.92 -3.31 -18.75
C HIS A 944 23.42 -3.57 -17.32
N LEU A 945 23.25 -2.61 -16.39
CA LEU A 945 23.77 -2.68 -15.02
C LEU A 945 23.33 -3.92 -14.24
N GLY A 946 22.10 -4.40 -14.47
CA GLY A 946 21.58 -5.64 -13.89
C GLY A 946 22.26 -6.93 -14.37
N GLN A 947 23.06 -6.90 -15.45
CA GLN A 947 23.85 -8.05 -15.95
C GLN A 947 25.32 -7.99 -15.53
N VAL A 948 25.59 -7.18 -14.52
CA VAL A 948 26.93 -6.98 -13.98
C VAL A 948 26.86 -7.19 -12.47
N LEU A 949 27.77 -7.96 -11.91
CA LEU A 949 27.94 -8.07 -10.47
C LEU A 949 29.08 -7.18 -10.00
N ARG A 950 28.89 -6.50 -8.87
CA ARG A 950 29.96 -5.78 -8.19
C ARG A 950 30.65 -6.71 -7.19
N THR A 951 31.95 -6.88 -7.32
CA THR A 951 32.77 -7.66 -6.38
C THR A 951 33.79 -6.74 -5.74
N GLN A 952 33.88 -6.55 -4.42
CA GLN A 952 34.86 -5.70 -3.70
C GLN A 952 35.43 -4.48 -4.48
N ASP A 953 36.42 -4.66 -5.36
CA ASP A 953 37.04 -3.60 -6.21
C ASP A 953 36.97 -3.84 -7.74
N ASP A 954 36.13 -4.75 -8.24
CA ASP A 954 35.95 -5.07 -9.66
C ASP A 954 34.50 -5.39 -10.07
N PHE A 955 34.31 -5.75 -11.35
CA PHE A 955 33.05 -6.17 -11.97
C PHE A 955 33.17 -7.53 -12.66
N VAL A 956 32.10 -8.31 -12.58
CA VAL A 956 31.94 -9.58 -13.29
C VAL A 956 30.69 -9.52 -14.18
N LEU A 957 30.84 -9.88 -15.45
CA LEU A 957 29.77 -9.84 -16.44
C LEU A 957 29.05 -11.19 -16.52
N LEU A 958 27.71 -11.16 -16.63
CA LEU A 958 26.84 -12.34 -16.62
C LEU A 958 25.83 -12.30 -17.78
N ASP A 959 25.13 -13.42 -18.01
CA ASP A 959 23.93 -13.55 -18.85
C ASP A 959 24.08 -13.08 -20.31
N PHE A 960 24.91 -13.79 -21.08
CA PHE A 960 25.17 -13.49 -22.49
C PHE A 960 24.04 -13.97 -23.43
N GLU A 961 22.82 -14.15 -22.92
CA GLU A 961 21.67 -14.61 -23.70
C GLU A 961 21.26 -13.61 -24.79
N GLY A 962 21.48 -12.31 -24.57
CA GLY A 962 20.98 -11.24 -25.43
C GLY A 962 19.46 -11.04 -25.34
N GLU A 963 18.90 -10.06 -26.06
CA GLU A 963 17.50 -9.63 -25.93
C GLU A 963 16.50 -10.79 -26.16
N PRO A 964 15.77 -11.28 -25.14
CA PRO A 964 14.97 -12.51 -25.26
C PRO A 964 13.84 -12.48 -26.30
N ALA A 965 13.41 -11.27 -26.72
CA ALA A 965 12.41 -11.08 -27.75
C ALA A 965 12.93 -11.33 -29.19
N ARG A 966 14.26 -11.44 -29.37
CA ARG A 966 14.92 -11.67 -30.65
C ARG A 966 15.07 -13.16 -30.95
N SER A 967 15.17 -13.50 -32.24
CA SER A 967 15.38 -14.91 -32.64
C SER A 967 16.77 -15.39 -32.21
N LEU A 968 16.94 -16.71 -32.05
CA LEU A 968 18.25 -17.28 -31.71
C LEU A 968 19.32 -16.93 -32.76
N GLU A 969 18.94 -16.90 -34.05
CA GLU A 969 19.84 -16.52 -35.14
C GLU A 969 20.34 -15.07 -34.98
N GLU A 970 19.45 -14.13 -34.63
CA GLU A 970 19.81 -12.74 -34.39
C GLU A 970 20.72 -12.56 -33.17
N ARG A 971 20.41 -13.25 -32.06
CA ARG A 971 21.22 -13.24 -30.83
C ARG A 971 22.60 -13.87 -31.05
N ARG A 972 22.70 -14.81 -32.00
CA ARG A 972 23.97 -15.47 -32.38
C ARG A 972 24.75 -14.76 -33.49
N ALA A 973 24.20 -13.74 -34.12
CA ALA A 973 24.88 -13.03 -35.20
C ALA A 973 26.07 -12.21 -34.68
N LYS A 974 27.11 -12.06 -35.52
CA LYS A 974 28.21 -11.13 -35.25
C LYS A 974 27.74 -9.68 -35.46
N GLN A 975 27.91 -8.86 -34.45
CA GLN A 975 27.42 -7.49 -34.40
C GLN A 975 28.53 -6.49 -34.06
N SER A 976 28.18 -5.21 -34.17
CA SER A 976 29.08 -4.12 -33.77
C SER A 976 29.21 -4.09 -32.24
N PRO A 977 30.43 -4.04 -31.68
CA PRO A 977 30.67 -3.84 -30.24
C PRO A 977 29.95 -2.62 -29.65
N TRP A 978 29.69 -1.61 -30.48
CA TRP A 978 29.00 -0.37 -30.08
C TRP A 978 27.55 -0.60 -29.63
N ARG A 979 26.95 -1.75 -29.92
CA ARG A 979 25.61 -2.09 -29.43
C ARG A 979 25.60 -2.35 -27.93
N ASP A 980 26.58 -3.07 -27.39
CA ASP A 980 26.70 -3.29 -25.93
C ASP A 980 27.03 -1.98 -25.21
N VAL A 981 27.90 -1.15 -25.81
CA VAL A 981 28.22 0.19 -25.29
C VAL A 981 26.97 1.07 -25.20
N ALA A 982 26.13 1.06 -26.24
CA ALA A 982 24.86 1.78 -26.25
C ALA A 982 23.90 1.27 -25.16
N GLY A 983 23.81 -0.05 -24.97
CA GLY A 983 23.00 -0.67 -23.92
C GLY A 983 23.37 -0.20 -22.52
N MET A 984 24.66 -0.19 -22.19
CA MET A 984 25.12 0.27 -20.88
C MET A 984 24.90 1.77 -20.66
N ILE A 985 25.13 2.61 -21.67
CA ILE A 985 24.84 4.05 -21.60
C ILE A 985 23.35 4.30 -21.35
N ARG A 986 22.46 3.57 -22.04
CA ARG A 986 21.02 3.62 -21.74
C ARG A 986 20.72 3.18 -20.31
N SER A 987 21.39 2.15 -19.82
CA SER A 987 21.24 1.67 -18.43
C SER A 987 21.61 2.74 -17.40
N PHE A 988 22.60 3.59 -17.66
CA PHE A 988 22.89 4.74 -16.79
C PHE A 988 21.73 5.74 -16.77
N SER A 989 21.13 6.06 -17.91
CA SER A 989 19.95 6.94 -17.90
C SER A 989 18.77 6.36 -17.11
N TYR A 990 18.57 5.04 -17.13
CA TYR A 990 17.56 4.41 -16.28
C TYR A 990 17.90 4.52 -14.80
N ALA A 991 19.16 4.30 -14.42
CA ALA A 991 19.60 4.45 -13.04
C ALA A 991 19.50 5.91 -12.57
N GLY A 992 19.86 6.86 -13.42
CA GLY A 992 19.70 8.30 -13.19
C GLY A 992 18.24 8.68 -12.97
N ALA A 993 17.33 8.20 -13.83
CA ALA A 993 15.90 8.43 -13.66
C ALA A 993 15.31 7.77 -12.40
N ALA A 994 15.80 6.58 -12.02
CA ALA A 994 15.35 5.90 -10.80
C ALA A 994 15.87 6.57 -9.52
N GLY A 995 17.10 7.09 -9.54
CA GLY A 995 17.72 7.74 -8.38
C GLY A 995 17.36 9.22 -8.20
N PHE A 996 17.32 10.00 -9.28
CA PHE A 996 17.03 11.45 -9.25
C PHE A 996 15.58 11.79 -9.63
N GLY A 997 14.81 10.83 -10.15
CA GLY A 997 13.45 11.03 -10.64
C GLY A 997 13.34 11.14 -12.16
N THR A 998 12.13 10.96 -12.67
CA THR A 998 11.84 10.95 -14.12
C THR A 998 11.71 12.34 -14.75
N GLY A 999 11.48 13.39 -13.95
CA GLY A 999 11.40 14.79 -14.40
C GLY A 999 12.74 15.40 -14.83
N GLU A 1000 12.73 16.64 -15.33
CA GLU A 1000 13.95 17.38 -15.68
C GLU A 1000 14.79 17.68 -14.43
N SER A 1001 16.09 17.39 -14.50
CA SER A 1001 17.05 17.60 -13.42
C SER A 1001 18.44 17.82 -14.00
N ASP A 1002 19.05 18.96 -13.67
CA ASP A 1002 20.43 19.26 -14.06
C ASP A 1002 21.40 18.27 -13.40
N ASP A 1003 21.18 17.92 -12.13
CA ASP A 1003 21.99 16.94 -11.40
C ASP A 1003 21.96 15.56 -12.06
N ARG A 1004 20.78 15.11 -12.50
CA ARG A 1004 20.64 13.86 -13.27
C ARG A 1004 21.43 13.93 -14.57
N THR A 1005 21.27 15.01 -15.32
CA THR A 1005 21.89 15.19 -16.64
C THR A 1005 23.41 15.23 -16.54
N ASP A 1006 23.94 15.94 -15.54
CA ASP A 1006 25.37 16.01 -15.26
C ASP A 1006 25.93 14.67 -14.78
N TRP A 1007 25.20 13.95 -13.93
CA TRP A 1007 25.58 12.62 -13.48
C TRP A 1007 25.60 11.60 -14.63
N GLU A 1008 24.54 11.55 -15.45
CA GLU A 1008 24.44 10.64 -16.60
C GLU A 1008 25.56 10.89 -17.60
N ARG A 1009 25.86 12.16 -17.88
CA ARG A 1009 26.97 12.55 -18.76
C ARG A 1009 28.30 12.12 -18.18
N ALA A 1010 28.58 12.42 -16.91
CA ALA A 1010 29.83 12.07 -16.26
C ALA A 1010 30.05 10.54 -16.21
N ALA A 1011 29.02 9.77 -15.88
CA ALA A 1011 29.07 8.31 -15.88
C ALA A 1011 29.31 7.73 -17.29
N SER A 1012 28.60 8.24 -18.29
CA SER A 1012 28.74 7.81 -19.68
C SER A 1012 30.11 8.16 -20.27
N ASP A 1013 30.64 9.35 -19.99
CA ASP A 1013 31.95 9.79 -20.44
C ASP A 1013 33.07 8.96 -19.81
N ALA A 1014 32.98 8.69 -18.50
CA ALA A 1014 33.92 7.85 -17.78
C ALA A 1014 33.91 6.40 -18.31
N PHE A 1015 32.73 5.83 -18.52
CA PHE A 1015 32.57 4.51 -19.12
C PHE A 1015 33.14 4.44 -20.54
N LEU A 1016 32.86 5.43 -21.40
CA LEU A 1016 33.40 5.51 -22.75
C LEU A 1016 34.92 5.68 -22.76
N GLN A 1017 35.47 6.43 -21.81
CA GLN A 1017 36.92 6.54 -21.64
C GLN A 1017 37.52 5.17 -21.29
N GLY A 1018 36.98 4.50 -20.26
CA GLY A 1018 37.42 3.17 -19.87
C GLY A 1018 37.29 2.14 -21.00
N TYR A 1019 36.19 2.20 -21.75
CA TYR A 1019 35.96 1.34 -22.90
C TYR A 1019 37.05 1.48 -23.97
N ARG A 1020 37.42 2.71 -24.33
CA ARG A 1020 38.51 2.94 -25.30
C ARG A 1020 39.84 2.37 -24.81
N GLU A 1021 40.16 2.55 -23.52
CA GLU A 1021 41.37 2.00 -22.89
C GLU A 1021 41.35 0.45 -22.89
N GLY A 1022 40.20 -0.17 -22.61
CA GLY A 1022 40.05 -1.62 -22.61
C GLY A 1022 40.01 -2.26 -24.01
N ALA A 1023 39.59 -1.52 -25.04
CA ALA A 1023 39.38 -2.01 -26.40
C ALA A 1023 40.59 -1.85 -27.33
N GLU A 1024 41.76 -1.41 -26.85
CA GLU A 1024 42.96 -1.16 -27.68
C GLU A 1024 43.42 -2.39 -28.50
N GLY A 1025 43.04 -3.60 -28.10
CA GLY A 1025 43.38 -4.86 -28.77
C GLY A 1025 42.59 -5.16 -30.06
N ILE A 1026 41.58 -4.37 -30.42
CA ILE A 1026 40.74 -4.59 -31.61
C ILE A 1026 40.75 -3.39 -32.58
N PRO A 1027 40.60 -3.62 -33.91
CA PRO A 1027 40.50 -2.52 -34.86
C PRO A 1027 39.30 -1.61 -34.56
N ALA A 1028 39.60 -0.39 -34.12
CA ALA A 1028 38.60 0.61 -33.79
C ALA A 1028 37.96 1.22 -35.06
N ALA A 1029 36.71 1.64 -34.95
CA ALA A 1029 36.09 2.51 -35.94
C ALA A 1029 36.76 3.89 -35.92
N GLU A 1030 36.80 4.58 -37.06
CA GLU A 1030 37.25 5.98 -37.09
C GLU A 1030 36.38 6.82 -36.16
N GLU A 1031 36.96 7.76 -35.41
CA GLU A 1031 36.26 8.50 -34.34
C GLU A 1031 34.93 9.15 -34.79
N ALA A 1032 34.88 9.70 -35.99
CA ALA A 1032 33.64 10.27 -36.55
C ALA A 1032 32.58 9.19 -36.85
N VAL A 1033 33.01 8.03 -37.34
CA VAL A 1033 32.14 6.88 -37.62
C VAL A 1033 31.67 6.20 -36.33
N ALA A 1034 32.55 6.07 -35.34
CA ALA A 1034 32.23 5.56 -34.01
C ALA A 1034 31.07 6.33 -33.36
N LYS A 1035 31.08 7.67 -33.47
CA LYS A 1035 30.00 8.53 -32.97
C LYS A 1035 28.68 8.30 -33.72
N GLU A 1036 28.71 8.14 -35.04
CA GLU A 1036 27.49 7.84 -35.81
C GLU A 1036 26.94 6.45 -35.48
N LEU A 1037 27.81 5.44 -35.34
CA LEU A 1037 27.44 4.09 -34.91
C LEU A 1037 26.78 4.11 -33.52
N LEU A 1038 27.42 4.75 -32.55
CA LEU A 1038 26.91 4.86 -31.18
C LEU A 1038 25.54 5.54 -31.15
N ARG A 1039 25.37 6.66 -31.87
CA ARG A 1039 24.07 7.36 -31.96
C ARG A 1039 22.97 6.48 -32.57
N ALA A 1040 23.30 5.70 -33.61
CA ALA A 1040 22.33 4.80 -34.24
C ALA A 1040 21.91 3.67 -33.30
N PHE A 1041 22.84 3.07 -32.56
CA PHE A 1041 22.53 1.99 -31.62
C PHE A 1041 21.86 2.48 -30.32
N LEU A 1042 22.17 3.70 -29.85
CA LEU A 1042 21.42 4.35 -28.77
C LEU A 1042 19.96 4.59 -29.17
N LEU A 1043 19.72 5.06 -30.40
CA LEU A 1043 18.37 5.20 -30.95
C LEU A 1043 17.68 3.84 -31.05
N GLU A 1044 18.36 2.81 -31.57
CA GLU A 1044 17.81 1.46 -31.68
C GLU A 1044 17.34 0.91 -30.31
N LYS A 1045 18.18 1.05 -29.28
CA LYS A 1045 17.88 0.58 -27.91
C LYS A 1045 16.75 1.40 -27.28
N ALA A 1046 16.76 2.72 -27.40
CA ALA A 1046 15.68 3.56 -26.87
C ALA A 1046 14.32 3.28 -27.54
N LEU A 1047 14.30 2.98 -28.85
CA LEU A 1047 13.07 2.57 -29.54
C LEU A 1047 12.57 1.19 -29.10
N TYR A 1048 13.47 0.27 -28.74
CA TYR A 1048 13.10 -0.99 -28.12
C TYR A 1048 12.48 -0.78 -26.73
N GLU A 1049 13.11 0.05 -25.92
CA GLU A 1049 12.64 0.45 -24.59
C GLU A 1049 11.24 1.10 -24.64
N ILE A 1050 10.96 2.00 -25.59
CA ILE A 1050 9.62 2.57 -25.78
C ILE A 1050 8.56 1.49 -25.93
N VAL A 1051 8.82 0.47 -26.77
CA VAL A 1051 7.84 -0.60 -27.00
C VAL A 1051 7.62 -1.41 -25.73
N TYR A 1052 8.67 -1.62 -24.94
CA TYR A 1052 8.57 -2.31 -23.67
C TYR A 1052 7.78 -1.51 -22.63
N GLU A 1053 8.12 -0.23 -22.42
CA GLU A 1053 7.50 0.60 -21.37
C GLU A 1053 6.03 0.93 -21.68
N VAL A 1054 5.69 1.22 -22.94
CA VAL A 1054 4.30 1.45 -23.38
C VAL A 1054 3.37 0.28 -23.04
N ASN A 1055 3.90 -0.94 -23.03
CA ASN A 1055 3.10 -2.14 -22.80
C ASN A 1055 3.12 -2.62 -21.34
N ASN A 1056 4.12 -2.22 -20.54
CA ASN A 1056 4.33 -2.79 -19.21
C ASN A 1056 4.41 -1.75 -18.08
N ARG A 1057 4.94 -0.53 -18.32
CA ARG A 1057 5.07 0.55 -17.32
C ARG A 1057 4.91 1.93 -17.98
N PRO A 1058 3.66 2.37 -18.25
CA PRO A 1058 3.40 3.60 -18.99
C PRO A 1058 4.04 4.86 -18.38
N ASP A 1059 4.19 4.91 -17.05
CA ASP A 1059 4.80 6.05 -16.34
C ASP A 1059 6.32 6.20 -16.58
N TRP A 1060 6.98 5.15 -17.07
CA TRP A 1060 8.43 5.14 -17.32
C TRP A 1060 8.78 5.46 -18.78
N ILE A 1061 7.78 5.61 -19.65
CA ILE A 1061 7.98 5.95 -21.08
C ILE A 1061 8.74 7.28 -21.27
N ALA A 1062 8.67 8.18 -20.29
CA ALA A 1062 9.38 9.46 -20.29
C ALA A 1062 10.89 9.27 -20.55
N ILE A 1063 11.49 8.23 -19.97
CA ILE A 1063 12.94 7.98 -20.01
C ILE A 1063 13.43 7.72 -21.44
N PRO A 1064 12.94 6.69 -22.17
CA PRO A 1064 13.39 6.46 -23.55
C PRO A 1064 12.84 7.52 -24.53
N LEU A 1065 11.73 8.19 -24.22
CA LEU A 1065 11.18 9.28 -25.04
C LEU A 1065 12.11 10.50 -25.05
N THR A 1066 12.51 10.99 -23.87
CA THR A 1066 13.47 12.09 -23.74
C THR A 1066 14.81 11.73 -24.38
N GLY A 1067 15.32 10.52 -24.12
CA GLY A 1067 16.58 10.06 -24.73
C GLY A 1067 16.57 10.09 -26.26
N ILE A 1068 15.44 9.77 -26.92
CA ILE A 1068 15.33 9.88 -28.38
C ILE A 1068 15.29 11.35 -28.83
N LEU A 1069 14.54 12.20 -28.13
CA LEU A 1069 14.44 13.62 -28.47
C LEU A 1069 15.78 14.36 -28.30
N ASP A 1070 16.58 13.97 -27.32
CA ASP A 1070 17.94 14.48 -27.10
C ASP A 1070 18.88 14.03 -28.23
N LEU A 1071 18.83 12.75 -28.61
CA LEU A 1071 19.60 12.21 -29.73
C LEU A 1071 19.28 12.91 -31.06
N LEU A 1072 18.04 13.37 -31.23
CA LEU A 1072 17.57 14.09 -32.40
C LEU A 1072 17.80 15.62 -32.30
N GLY A 1073 18.31 16.12 -31.17
CA GLY A 1073 18.67 17.53 -30.97
C GLY A 1073 17.48 18.46 -30.76
N THR A 1074 16.46 18.03 -30.01
CA THR A 1074 15.23 18.81 -29.79
C THR A 1074 14.92 19.23 -28.35
N ALA A 1075 15.70 18.81 -27.36
CA ALA A 1075 15.65 19.41 -26.03
C ALA A 1075 16.60 20.63 -26.01
N GLY A 1076 16.04 21.83 -26.18
CA GLY A 1076 16.80 23.08 -26.12
C GLY A 1076 16.46 24.13 -27.17
N ASP A 1077 15.19 24.31 -27.52
CA ASP A 1077 14.73 25.50 -28.27
C ASP A 1077 13.73 26.37 -27.47
N GLU A 1078 13.69 26.23 -26.14
CA GLU A 1078 13.16 27.25 -25.22
C GLU A 1078 13.98 27.30 -23.91
N ALA A 1079 15.18 27.89 -23.96
CA ALA A 1079 15.84 28.67 -22.89
C ALA A 1079 17.15 29.28 -23.40
#